data_AF-A0A2A6RGA9-F1
#
_entry.id   AF-A0A2A6RGA9-F1
#
_cell.length_a   1.000
_cell.length_b   1.000
_cell.length_c   1.000
_cell.angle_alpha   90.00
_cell.angle_beta   90.00
_cell.angle_gamma   90.00
#
_symmetry.space_group_name_H-M   'P 1'
#
loop_
_entity.id
_entity.type
_entity.pdbx_description
1 polymer ?
#
loop_
_entity_poly.entity_id
_entity_poly.type
_entity_poly.pdbx_seq_one_letter_code
_entity_poly.pdbx_strand_id
1 'polypeptide(L)'
;MDNDQRTTLAQRLQRRVMRLLLLHDQRLFRGQFRTFYTGSEIARSFADYDRFLQVRMLSDELLGDIMPRIRRQLSLQADQARLVEAAPTRGEIDWPRTMQRGWQEHPELPPLTFVTRLRQRSAITPENLFTVALLLDYQNQMKKLRSTLLADAPFTTEEEQLLSAHAEQVERELAAAYARALLEEAQHSDVDALAQQVAARLRPGPNPYRDLCAWWERFSRFKVGRGTARRGPTLAPMRHDEKADAWLYELWIMLELLHLLADTKALPEGAVQVGRDRLATPFTWQDALLQISYNRQDERVTDELREWQNGPGVRPDYAITRQHALPALQDPAGNLIWREPPVLLDAKYYLAGSDLEHTFTHTHGPVKKLLGDMTLLNASQCLLFFPLLPEPELPGPHESRLIARQATSHHDGHALPLELRIYRIDPRMTLDELQARLRAILNHVSAHLAARPTSITCQGICLDPDSINANGQRTATDGQILCPKPHIGPHVYDLVKPSDCLQNHQRCHVIGQAIIPPYVLRVTNQHELQQQTADLRRQHEARLQQHAGQSNDEEQETQVEALHSHIFTSIGRTIEQYVTLRGNTQSIEEQLETWVFGRYWQHDPRALSPATREMLKSGEYVWQEYLQSTGLQDWAAPAIQYCRALEWELKRRFFLHAPKAFKVGGAGWTIGTPVHALRHRKTNQNARSNMQLLLSLIAPEEQRNLIRQLHRLTTVRETRNGLAHSRPLSKSEAITLRALILGSRERLGILCWLAAHGQPAP
;
A
#
# COMPACT_ATOMS: atom_id res chain seq x y z
N MET A 1 -7.87 15.06 -28.88
CA MET A 1 -7.97 13.79 -29.62
C MET A 1 -9.42 13.57 -30.02
N ASP A 2 -9.66 13.23 -31.29
CA ASP A 2 -10.99 12.86 -31.80
C ASP A 2 -11.42 11.47 -31.29
N ASN A 3 -12.73 11.20 -31.21
CA ASN A 3 -13.26 9.93 -30.67
C ASN A 3 -12.80 8.71 -31.52
N ASP A 4 -12.57 8.93 -32.81
CA ASP A 4 -12.04 7.93 -33.75
C ASP A 4 -10.59 7.55 -33.46
N GLN A 5 -9.75 8.50 -33.05
CA GLN A 5 -8.35 8.23 -32.71
C GLN A 5 -8.23 7.40 -31.41
N ARG A 6 -9.12 7.64 -30.44
CA ARG A 6 -9.17 6.84 -29.20
C ARG A 6 -9.59 5.40 -29.49
N THR A 7 -10.62 5.24 -30.31
CA THR A 7 -11.13 3.93 -30.74
C THR A 7 -10.06 3.13 -31.47
N THR A 8 -9.30 3.79 -32.34
CA THR A 8 -8.19 3.17 -33.07
C THR A 8 -7.07 2.69 -32.13
N LEU A 9 -6.75 3.47 -31.08
CA LEU A 9 -5.70 3.11 -30.12
C LEU A 9 -6.08 1.91 -29.25
N ALA A 10 -7.30 1.89 -28.71
CA ALA A 10 -7.80 0.78 -27.90
C ALA A 10 -7.85 -0.54 -28.70
N GLN A 11 -8.32 -0.48 -29.95
CA GLN A 11 -8.32 -1.64 -30.84
C GLN A 11 -6.91 -2.14 -31.17
N ARG A 12 -5.95 -1.23 -31.37
CA ARG A 12 -4.55 -1.62 -31.64
C ARG A 12 -3.89 -2.24 -30.40
N LEU A 13 -4.18 -1.70 -29.21
CA LEU A 13 -3.74 -2.25 -27.94
C LEU A 13 -4.27 -3.69 -27.73
N GLN A 14 -5.57 -3.91 -27.94
CA GLN A 14 -6.18 -5.23 -27.87
C GLN A 14 -5.49 -6.22 -28.82
N ARG A 15 -5.28 -5.82 -30.09
CA ARG A 15 -4.60 -6.65 -31.08
C ARG A 15 -3.17 -7.01 -30.67
N ARG A 16 -2.40 -6.07 -30.12
CA ARG A 16 -1.03 -6.34 -29.62
C ARG A 16 -1.00 -7.30 -28.44
N VAL A 17 -1.88 -7.10 -27.44
CA VAL A 17 -2.01 -8.02 -26.31
C VAL A 17 -2.33 -9.41 -26.82
N MET A 18 -3.35 -9.54 -27.68
CA MET A 18 -3.74 -10.83 -28.25
C MET A 18 -2.58 -11.52 -28.97
N ARG A 19 -1.83 -10.81 -29.82
CA ARG A 19 -0.64 -11.36 -30.50
C ARG A 19 0.36 -11.94 -29.51
N LEU A 20 0.70 -11.19 -28.46
CA LEU A 20 1.66 -11.64 -27.45
C LEU A 20 1.16 -12.86 -26.68
N LEU A 21 -0.14 -12.90 -26.37
CA LEU A 21 -0.74 -14.06 -25.70
C LEU A 21 -0.70 -15.29 -26.59
N LEU A 22 -1.02 -15.16 -27.87
CA LEU A 22 -0.99 -16.28 -28.81
C LEU A 22 0.44 -16.84 -28.98
N LEU A 23 1.42 -15.93 -29.14
CA LEU A 23 2.83 -16.27 -29.26
C LEU A 23 3.37 -17.02 -28.01
N HIS A 24 2.93 -16.60 -26.82
CA HIS A 24 3.56 -17.02 -25.57
C HIS A 24 2.71 -17.98 -24.72
N ASP A 25 1.44 -18.26 -25.05
CA ASP A 25 0.54 -19.12 -24.25
C ASP A 25 1.16 -20.49 -23.95
N GLN A 26 1.63 -21.19 -24.98
CA GLN A 26 2.28 -22.49 -24.77
C GLN A 26 3.73 -22.35 -24.32
N ARG A 27 4.49 -21.44 -24.94
CA ARG A 27 5.94 -21.34 -24.75
C ARG A 27 6.33 -20.80 -23.37
N LEU A 28 5.70 -19.71 -22.94
CA LEU A 28 6.03 -19.05 -21.66
C LEU A 28 5.06 -19.46 -20.56
N PHE A 29 3.77 -19.51 -20.87
CA PHE A 29 2.73 -19.71 -19.85
C PHE A 29 2.30 -21.17 -19.68
N ARG A 30 2.79 -22.11 -20.50
CA ARG A 30 2.41 -23.54 -20.47
C ARG A 30 0.89 -23.77 -20.52
N GLY A 31 0.14 -22.91 -21.21
CA GLY A 31 -1.32 -22.91 -21.27
C GLY A 31 -2.02 -22.44 -19.99
N GLN A 32 -1.27 -21.98 -18.98
CA GLN A 32 -1.79 -21.56 -17.69
C GLN A 32 -2.19 -20.08 -17.65
N PHE A 33 -1.91 -19.29 -18.70
CA PHE A 33 -2.29 -17.87 -18.75
C PHE A 33 -3.80 -17.67 -18.50
N ARG A 34 -4.61 -18.67 -18.82
CA ARG A 34 -6.06 -18.69 -18.57
C ARG A 34 -6.42 -18.56 -17.09
N THR A 35 -5.59 -19.07 -16.19
CA THR A 35 -5.75 -18.91 -14.73
C THR A 35 -5.69 -17.44 -14.31
N PHE A 36 -4.98 -16.61 -15.08
CA PHE A 36 -4.85 -15.18 -14.82
C PHE A 36 -6.14 -14.41 -15.12
N TYR A 37 -6.85 -14.70 -16.22
CA TYR A 37 -7.97 -13.86 -16.69
C TYR A 37 -9.38 -14.46 -16.50
N THR A 38 -9.53 -15.76 -16.25
CA THR A 38 -10.84 -16.42 -16.11
C THR A 38 -11.63 -16.04 -14.86
N GLY A 39 -11.00 -15.35 -13.89
CA GLY A 39 -11.67 -14.76 -12.72
C GLY A 39 -12.19 -13.33 -12.92
N SER A 40 -12.08 -12.75 -14.11
CA SER A 40 -12.29 -11.32 -14.38
C SER A 40 -13.60 -11.00 -15.13
N GLU A 41 -14.27 -9.90 -14.76
CA GLU A 41 -15.42 -9.35 -15.52
C GLU A 41 -15.03 -8.82 -16.91
N ILE A 42 -13.73 -8.57 -17.16
CA ILE A 42 -13.17 -7.99 -18.39
C ILE A 42 -12.91 -9.07 -19.47
N ALA A 43 -13.25 -10.34 -19.22
CA ALA A 43 -13.10 -11.45 -20.18
C ALA A 43 -13.74 -11.19 -21.57
N ARG A 44 -14.70 -10.25 -21.66
CA ARG A 44 -15.34 -9.85 -22.93
C ARG A 44 -14.35 -9.25 -23.95
N SER A 45 -13.23 -8.67 -23.49
CA SER A 45 -12.21 -8.06 -24.36
C SER A 45 -11.29 -9.06 -25.06
N PHE A 46 -11.38 -10.36 -24.72
CA PHE A 46 -10.58 -11.44 -25.32
C PHE A 46 -11.37 -12.41 -26.20
N ALA A 47 -12.56 -12.00 -26.67
CA ALA A 47 -13.44 -12.89 -27.44
C ALA A 47 -12.79 -13.48 -28.71
N ASP A 48 -11.92 -12.72 -29.38
CA ASP A 48 -11.22 -13.20 -30.58
C ASP A 48 -10.03 -14.12 -30.23
N TYR A 49 -9.42 -13.96 -29.04
CA TYR A 49 -8.41 -14.89 -28.52
C TYR A 49 -9.05 -16.22 -28.14
N ASP A 50 -10.20 -16.18 -27.47
CA ASP A 50 -11.01 -17.36 -27.16
C ASP A 50 -11.47 -18.07 -28.44
N ARG A 51 -11.89 -17.31 -29.47
CA ARG A 51 -12.28 -17.88 -30.78
C ARG A 51 -11.09 -18.53 -31.49
N PHE A 52 -9.90 -17.94 -31.44
CA PHE A 52 -8.69 -18.60 -31.97
C PHE A 52 -8.41 -19.91 -31.22
N LEU A 53 -8.46 -19.91 -29.89
CA LEU A 53 -8.25 -21.11 -29.08
C LEU A 53 -9.31 -22.18 -29.36
N GLN A 54 -10.57 -21.78 -29.54
CA GLN A 54 -11.67 -22.65 -29.90
C GLN A 54 -11.42 -23.38 -31.22
N VAL A 55 -11.05 -22.62 -32.27
CA VAL A 55 -10.70 -23.16 -33.59
C VAL A 55 -9.49 -24.09 -33.47
N ARG A 56 -8.43 -23.68 -32.76
CA ARG A 56 -7.22 -24.49 -32.61
C ARG A 56 -7.47 -25.79 -31.85
N MET A 57 -8.09 -25.74 -30.66
CA MET A 57 -8.22 -26.92 -29.79
C MET A 57 -9.17 -27.98 -30.32
N LEU A 58 -10.19 -27.58 -31.08
CA LEU A 58 -11.24 -28.49 -31.57
C LEU A 58 -11.05 -28.90 -33.03
N SER A 59 -10.04 -28.36 -33.71
CA SER A 59 -9.73 -28.65 -35.12
C SER A 59 -9.34 -30.11 -35.37
N ASP A 60 -8.41 -30.66 -34.58
CA ASP A 60 -7.90 -32.03 -34.75
C ASP A 60 -9.01 -33.07 -34.60
N GLU A 61 -9.93 -32.87 -33.65
CA GLU A 61 -11.05 -33.76 -33.44
C GLU A 61 -12.05 -33.73 -34.61
N LEU A 62 -12.40 -32.53 -35.11
CA LEU A 62 -13.29 -32.39 -36.24
C LEU A 62 -12.66 -32.93 -37.53
N LEU A 63 -11.50 -32.39 -37.90
CA LEU A 63 -10.89 -32.60 -39.21
C LEU A 63 -10.06 -33.89 -39.27
N GLY A 64 -9.47 -34.31 -38.16
CA GLY A 64 -8.61 -35.48 -38.06
C GLY A 64 -9.33 -36.80 -37.74
N ASP A 65 -10.46 -36.76 -37.02
CA ASP A 65 -11.20 -37.98 -36.61
C ASP A 65 -12.64 -38.03 -37.15
N ILE A 66 -13.47 -37.04 -36.83
CA ILE A 66 -14.91 -37.07 -37.14
C ILE A 66 -15.16 -37.06 -38.65
N MET A 67 -14.56 -36.11 -39.38
CA MET A 67 -14.79 -35.94 -40.82
C MET A 67 -14.37 -37.18 -41.65
N PRO A 68 -13.19 -37.79 -41.44
CA PRO A 68 -12.83 -39.05 -42.10
C PRO A 68 -13.83 -40.19 -41.88
N ARG A 69 -14.44 -40.28 -40.69
CA ARG A 69 -15.44 -41.30 -40.38
C ARG A 69 -16.78 -41.03 -41.07
N ILE A 70 -17.24 -39.78 -41.09
CA ILE A 70 -18.45 -39.38 -41.82
C ILE A 70 -18.31 -39.68 -43.31
N ARG A 71 -17.17 -39.34 -43.91
CA ARG A 71 -16.90 -39.63 -45.33
C ARG A 71 -16.97 -41.12 -45.67
N ARG A 72 -16.59 -42.00 -44.73
CA ARG A 72 -16.70 -43.47 -44.89
C ARG A 72 -18.12 -43.99 -44.66
N GLN A 73 -18.96 -43.24 -43.96
CA GLN A 73 -20.30 -43.66 -43.50
C GLN A 73 -21.35 -42.59 -43.76
N LEU A 74 -21.49 -42.17 -45.03
CA LEU A 74 -22.49 -41.18 -45.42
C LEU A 74 -23.91 -41.69 -45.17
N SER A 75 -24.75 -40.84 -44.58
CA SER A 75 -26.18 -41.09 -44.40
C SER A 75 -26.87 -41.03 -45.76
N LEU A 76 -27.48 -42.12 -46.19
CA LEU A 76 -28.23 -42.20 -47.45
C LEU A 76 -29.69 -42.51 -47.14
N GLN A 77 -30.58 -41.68 -47.68
CA GLN A 77 -32.02 -41.93 -47.62
C GLN A 77 -32.48 -42.46 -48.97
N ALA A 78 -33.33 -43.50 -48.93
CA ALA A 78 -34.03 -43.95 -50.13
C ALA A 78 -35.10 -42.91 -50.49
N ASP A 79 -34.88 -42.23 -51.60
CA ASP A 79 -35.78 -41.23 -52.15
C ASP A 79 -36.47 -41.76 -53.42
N GLN A 80 -37.66 -41.28 -53.70
CA GLN A 80 -38.42 -41.65 -54.90
C GLN A 80 -38.50 -40.46 -55.85
N ALA A 81 -37.57 -40.40 -56.81
CA ALA A 81 -37.67 -39.44 -57.89
C ALA A 81 -38.76 -39.88 -58.87
N ARG A 82 -39.61 -38.92 -59.23
CA ARG A 82 -40.53 -39.08 -60.35
C ARG A 82 -39.84 -38.55 -61.59
N LEU A 83 -39.69 -39.40 -62.60
CA LEU A 83 -39.08 -39.05 -63.88
C LEU A 83 -40.12 -39.20 -64.99
N VAL A 84 -39.92 -38.45 -66.06
CA VAL A 84 -40.64 -38.65 -67.32
C VAL A 84 -39.59 -39.12 -68.31
N GLU A 85 -39.71 -40.36 -68.76
CA GLU A 85 -38.69 -40.99 -69.62
C GLU A 85 -39.33 -41.78 -70.76
N ALA A 86 -38.66 -41.81 -71.92
CA ALA A 86 -39.02 -42.70 -73.01
C ALA A 86 -38.51 -44.13 -72.70
N ALA A 87 -39.12 -45.14 -73.31
CA ALA A 87 -38.66 -46.52 -73.15
C ALA A 87 -37.22 -46.69 -73.68
N PRO A 88 -36.37 -47.51 -73.03
CA PRO A 88 -36.64 -48.34 -71.85
C PRO A 88 -36.62 -47.54 -70.53
N THR A 89 -37.63 -47.78 -69.68
CA THR A 89 -37.79 -47.10 -68.38
C THR A 89 -36.89 -47.70 -67.30
N ARG A 90 -36.34 -46.86 -66.41
CA ARG A 90 -35.40 -47.28 -65.35
C ARG A 90 -36.07 -47.62 -64.02
N GLY A 91 -37.30 -47.15 -63.79
CA GLY A 91 -38.06 -47.32 -62.55
C GLY A 91 -39.41 -48.01 -62.72
N GLU A 92 -40.20 -48.03 -61.65
CA GLU A 92 -41.58 -48.55 -61.67
C GLU A 92 -42.51 -47.53 -62.34
N ILE A 93 -43.30 -47.94 -63.33
CA ILE A 93 -44.19 -47.04 -64.07
C ILE A 93 -45.42 -46.67 -63.22
N ASP A 94 -45.66 -45.37 -63.04
CA ASP A 94 -46.89 -44.81 -62.49
C ASP A 94 -47.95 -44.76 -63.58
N TRP A 95 -48.60 -45.91 -63.83
CA TRP A 95 -49.61 -46.07 -64.89
C TRP A 95 -50.74 -45.03 -64.83
N PRO A 96 -51.36 -44.75 -63.67
CA PRO A 96 -52.44 -43.76 -63.60
C PRO A 96 -52.03 -42.37 -64.13
N ARG A 97 -50.84 -41.89 -63.74
CA ARG A 97 -50.34 -40.58 -64.19
C ARG A 97 -49.87 -40.60 -65.63
N THR A 98 -49.25 -41.70 -66.07
CA THR A 98 -48.82 -41.89 -67.46
C THR A 98 -50.01 -41.86 -68.40
N MET A 99 -51.10 -42.57 -68.06
CA MET A 99 -52.34 -42.58 -68.84
C MET A 99 -53.04 -41.22 -68.82
N GLN A 100 -53.12 -40.56 -67.67
CA GLN A 100 -53.72 -39.22 -67.56
C GLN A 100 -52.99 -38.21 -68.46
N ARG A 101 -51.66 -38.25 -68.46
CA ARG A 101 -50.83 -37.38 -69.31
C ARG A 101 -50.95 -37.75 -70.79
N GLY A 102 -50.86 -39.05 -71.11
CA GLY A 102 -51.03 -39.55 -72.46
C GLY A 102 -52.37 -39.13 -73.06
N TRP A 103 -53.46 -39.22 -72.29
CA TRP A 103 -54.78 -38.75 -72.72
C TRP A 103 -54.85 -37.24 -72.97
N GLN A 104 -54.10 -36.42 -72.23
CA GLN A 104 -54.07 -34.98 -72.42
C GLN A 104 -53.23 -34.56 -73.63
N GLU A 105 -52.09 -35.21 -73.84
CA GLU A 105 -51.16 -34.86 -74.92
C GLU A 105 -51.59 -35.49 -76.26
N HIS A 106 -51.98 -36.76 -76.25
CA HIS A 106 -52.35 -37.54 -77.44
C HIS A 106 -53.45 -38.59 -77.12
N PRO A 107 -54.74 -38.19 -77.14
CA PRO A 107 -55.86 -39.02 -76.66
C PRO A 107 -56.00 -40.40 -77.31
N GLU A 108 -55.56 -40.54 -78.56
CA GLU A 108 -55.74 -41.75 -79.38
C GLU A 108 -54.45 -42.55 -79.60
N LEU A 109 -53.33 -42.14 -79.01
CA LEU A 109 -52.04 -42.80 -79.18
C LEU A 109 -51.55 -43.42 -77.86
N PRO A 110 -50.83 -44.57 -77.91
CA PRO A 110 -50.17 -45.10 -76.73
C PRO A 110 -49.12 -44.11 -76.21
N PRO A 111 -48.91 -44.01 -74.89
CA PRO A 111 -47.98 -43.04 -74.30
C PRO A 111 -46.54 -43.33 -74.74
N LEU A 112 -45.91 -42.33 -75.37
CA LEU A 112 -44.51 -42.41 -75.81
C LEU A 112 -43.51 -42.09 -74.68
N THR A 113 -43.98 -41.44 -73.62
CA THR A 113 -43.21 -41.17 -72.39
C THR A 113 -43.95 -41.70 -71.18
N PHE A 114 -43.21 -42.26 -70.23
CA PHE A 114 -43.72 -42.90 -69.04
C PHE A 114 -43.35 -42.05 -67.82
N VAL A 115 -44.33 -41.86 -66.92
CA VAL A 115 -44.05 -41.30 -65.59
C VAL A 115 -43.58 -42.45 -64.73
N THR A 116 -42.30 -42.48 -64.35
CA THR A 116 -41.73 -43.56 -63.54
C THR A 116 -41.33 -43.07 -62.15
N ARG A 117 -41.35 -43.99 -61.18
CA ARG A 117 -40.84 -43.82 -59.82
C ARG A 117 -39.53 -44.58 -59.72
N LEU A 118 -38.43 -43.85 -59.67
CA LEU A 118 -37.11 -44.41 -59.48
C LEU A 118 -36.73 -44.32 -58.01
N ARG A 119 -36.45 -45.45 -57.38
CA ARG A 119 -35.80 -45.47 -56.06
C ARG A 119 -34.33 -45.10 -56.23
N GLN A 120 -33.97 -43.90 -55.82
CA GLN A 120 -32.60 -43.42 -55.82
C GLN A 120 -32.11 -43.26 -54.38
N ARG A 121 -30.80 -43.40 -54.18
CA ARG A 121 -30.17 -43.07 -52.89
C ARG A 121 -29.85 -41.59 -52.92
N SER A 122 -30.58 -40.79 -52.16
CA SER A 122 -30.29 -39.38 -51.97
C SER A 122 -29.28 -39.20 -50.84
N ALA A 123 -28.26 -38.38 -51.11
CA ALA A 123 -27.35 -37.88 -50.08
C ALA A 123 -27.89 -36.64 -49.36
N ILE A 124 -29.04 -36.11 -49.80
CA ILE A 124 -29.74 -34.98 -49.17
C ILE A 124 -30.47 -35.52 -47.93
N THR A 125 -29.70 -35.64 -46.85
CA THR A 125 -30.18 -36.05 -45.53
C THR A 125 -29.82 -34.97 -44.52
N PRO A 126 -30.59 -34.78 -43.43
CA PRO A 126 -30.24 -33.79 -42.41
C PRO A 126 -28.87 -34.02 -41.81
N GLU A 127 -28.41 -35.27 -41.71
CA GLU A 127 -27.08 -35.61 -41.20
C GLU A 127 -25.97 -35.06 -42.10
N ASN A 128 -26.10 -35.23 -43.42
CA ASN A 128 -25.11 -34.72 -44.38
C ASN A 128 -25.21 -33.20 -44.53
N LEU A 129 -26.43 -32.64 -44.54
CA LEU A 129 -26.66 -31.19 -44.57
C LEU A 129 -26.04 -30.52 -43.34
N PHE A 130 -26.22 -31.10 -42.15
CA PHE A 130 -25.60 -30.62 -40.91
C PHE A 130 -24.07 -30.59 -41.02
N THR A 131 -23.48 -31.64 -41.59
CA THR A 131 -22.03 -31.72 -41.78
C THR A 131 -21.51 -30.58 -42.66
N VAL A 132 -22.15 -30.36 -43.81
CA VAL A 132 -21.72 -29.31 -44.76
C VAL A 132 -21.98 -27.91 -44.20
N ALA A 133 -23.13 -27.68 -43.55
CA ALA A 133 -23.45 -26.40 -42.93
C ALA A 133 -22.48 -26.04 -41.79
N LEU A 134 -22.10 -27.03 -40.97
CA LEU A 134 -21.11 -26.86 -39.90
C LEU A 134 -19.72 -26.54 -40.45
N LEU A 135 -19.28 -27.21 -41.52
CA LEU A 135 -18.00 -26.89 -42.18
C LEU A 135 -18.00 -25.47 -42.77
N LEU A 136 -19.12 -25.01 -43.32
CA LEU A 136 -19.28 -23.64 -43.81
C LEU A 136 -19.22 -22.62 -42.67
N ASP A 137 -19.91 -22.87 -41.55
CA ASP A 137 -19.82 -22.00 -40.38
C ASP A 137 -18.39 -21.94 -39.83
N TYR A 138 -17.74 -23.10 -39.68
CA TYR A 138 -16.35 -23.19 -39.24
C TYR A 138 -15.40 -22.42 -40.17
N GLN A 139 -15.56 -22.55 -41.50
CA GLN A 139 -14.81 -21.75 -42.49
C GLN A 139 -15.05 -20.25 -42.33
N ASN A 140 -16.29 -19.84 -42.09
CA ASN A 140 -16.64 -18.43 -41.88
C ASN A 140 -16.01 -17.87 -40.59
N GLN A 141 -15.92 -18.67 -39.53
CA GLN A 141 -15.25 -18.26 -38.30
C GLN A 141 -13.74 -18.08 -38.50
N MET A 142 -13.08 -18.97 -39.26
CA MET A 142 -11.67 -18.81 -39.63
C MET A 142 -11.44 -17.57 -40.50
N LYS A 143 -12.31 -17.30 -41.48
CA LYS A 143 -12.24 -16.09 -42.32
C LYS A 143 -12.38 -14.82 -41.50
N LYS A 144 -13.33 -14.79 -40.56
CA LYS A 144 -13.50 -13.66 -39.61
C LYS A 144 -12.27 -13.44 -38.74
N LEU A 145 -11.66 -14.51 -38.21
CA LEU A 145 -10.41 -14.42 -37.44
C LEU A 145 -9.27 -13.80 -38.26
N ARG A 146 -9.10 -14.22 -39.52
CA ARG A 146 -8.09 -13.65 -40.42
C ARG A 146 -8.37 -12.17 -40.68
N SER A 147 -9.59 -11.79 -41.05
CA SER A 147 -9.89 -10.38 -41.39
C SER A 147 -9.79 -9.42 -40.19
N THR A 148 -10.09 -9.88 -38.97
CA THR A 148 -10.12 -9.01 -37.77
C THR A 148 -8.72 -8.74 -37.21
N LEU A 149 -7.77 -9.68 -37.38
CA LEU A 149 -6.45 -9.61 -36.75
C LEU A 149 -5.34 -9.02 -37.66
N LEU A 150 -5.53 -9.01 -38.97
CA LEU A 150 -4.46 -8.74 -39.95
C LEU A 150 -4.12 -7.25 -40.24
N ALA A 151 -4.87 -6.26 -39.73
CA ALA A 151 -4.66 -4.87 -40.17
C ALA A 151 -3.42 -4.17 -39.59
N ASP A 152 -2.96 -4.52 -38.38
CA ASP A 152 -1.83 -3.81 -37.71
C ASP A 152 -0.83 -4.73 -36.98
N ALA A 153 -1.12 -6.04 -36.87
CA ALA A 153 -0.29 -7.00 -36.15
C ALA A 153 -0.53 -8.42 -36.70
N PRO A 154 0.20 -8.87 -37.74
CA PRO A 154 -0.05 -10.16 -38.37
C PRO A 154 0.22 -11.34 -37.40
N PHE A 155 -0.46 -12.46 -37.65
CA PHE A 155 -0.13 -13.75 -37.02
C PHE A 155 1.33 -14.11 -37.25
N THR A 156 1.89 -14.94 -36.38
CA THR A 156 3.19 -15.56 -36.69
C THR A 156 3.07 -16.49 -37.90
N THR A 157 4.20 -16.77 -38.55
CA THR A 157 4.25 -17.70 -39.69
C THR A 157 3.71 -19.08 -39.32
N GLU A 158 3.97 -19.59 -38.12
CA GLU A 158 3.45 -20.88 -37.64
C GLU A 158 1.93 -20.88 -37.48
N GLU A 159 1.36 -19.82 -36.89
CA GLU A 159 -0.09 -19.69 -36.70
C GLU A 159 -0.82 -19.49 -38.02
N GLU A 160 -0.24 -18.70 -38.92
CA GLU A 160 -0.78 -18.52 -40.26
C GLU A 160 -0.73 -19.83 -41.05
N GLN A 161 0.36 -20.60 -40.93
CA GLN A 161 0.47 -21.94 -41.51
C GLN A 161 -0.59 -22.89 -40.94
N LEU A 162 -0.82 -22.88 -39.62
CA LEU A 162 -1.83 -23.72 -38.97
C LEU A 162 -3.25 -23.35 -39.43
N LEU A 163 -3.61 -22.07 -39.41
CA LEU A 163 -4.91 -21.61 -39.88
C LEU A 163 -5.10 -21.86 -41.39
N SER A 164 -4.03 -21.72 -42.20
CA SER A 164 -4.07 -22.01 -43.62
C SER A 164 -4.22 -23.51 -43.88
N ALA A 165 -3.51 -24.36 -43.15
CA ALA A 165 -3.63 -25.82 -43.26
C ALA A 165 -5.06 -26.29 -42.92
N HIS A 166 -5.66 -25.76 -41.85
CA HIS A 166 -7.04 -26.05 -41.50
C HIS A 166 -8.04 -25.52 -42.54
N ALA A 167 -7.81 -24.31 -43.06
CA ALA A 167 -8.65 -23.74 -44.12
C ALA A 167 -8.60 -24.59 -45.40
N GLU A 168 -7.41 -25.01 -45.83
CA GLU A 168 -7.24 -25.90 -46.98
C GLU A 168 -7.92 -27.25 -46.76
N GLN A 169 -7.81 -27.84 -45.57
CA GLN A 169 -8.45 -29.12 -45.27
C GLN A 169 -9.98 -29.02 -45.31
N VAL A 170 -10.55 -27.93 -44.78
CA VAL A 170 -11.99 -27.65 -44.87
C VAL A 170 -12.42 -27.41 -46.32
N GLU A 171 -11.63 -26.68 -47.10
CA GLU A 171 -11.89 -26.47 -48.53
C GLU A 171 -11.88 -27.79 -49.31
N ARG A 172 -10.94 -28.70 -49.02
CA ARG A 172 -10.90 -30.04 -49.63
C ARG A 172 -12.14 -30.86 -49.28
N GLU A 173 -12.61 -30.80 -48.04
CA GLU A 173 -13.85 -31.48 -47.62
C GLU A 173 -15.10 -30.89 -48.31
N LEU A 174 -15.19 -29.56 -48.38
CA LEU A 174 -16.29 -28.87 -49.09
C LEU A 174 -16.25 -29.08 -50.62
N ALA A 175 -15.08 -29.31 -51.20
CA ALA A 175 -14.90 -29.63 -52.61
C ALA A 175 -15.23 -31.10 -52.95
N ALA A 176 -15.38 -31.97 -51.96
CA ALA A 176 -15.77 -33.35 -52.18
C ALA A 176 -17.14 -33.45 -52.90
N ALA A 177 -17.32 -34.47 -53.73
CA ALA A 177 -18.52 -34.59 -54.57
C ALA A 177 -19.83 -34.61 -53.76
N TYR A 178 -19.82 -35.25 -52.57
CA TYR A 178 -20.98 -35.29 -51.68
C TYR A 178 -21.31 -33.91 -51.10
N ALA A 179 -20.30 -33.13 -50.71
CA ALA A 179 -20.48 -31.81 -50.12
C ALA A 179 -20.93 -30.79 -51.16
N ARG A 180 -20.32 -30.81 -52.36
CA ARG A 180 -20.70 -29.94 -53.49
C ARG A 180 -22.19 -30.04 -53.85
N ALA A 181 -22.74 -31.24 -53.82
CA ALA A 181 -24.17 -31.48 -54.09
C ALA A 181 -25.10 -30.87 -53.03
N LEU A 182 -24.59 -30.52 -51.85
CA LEU A 182 -25.35 -30.05 -50.69
C LEU A 182 -25.06 -28.58 -50.34
N LEU A 183 -24.10 -27.92 -51.02
CA LEU A 183 -23.63 -26.57 -50.64
C LEU A 183 -24.75 -25.53 -50.62
N GLU A 184 -25.60 -25.50 -51.65
CA GLU A 184 -26.65 -24.49 -51.79
C GLU A 184 -27.70 -24.62 -50.68
N GLU A 185 -28.15 -25.84 -50.39
CA GLU A 185 -29.10 -26.12 -49.31
C GLU A 185 -28.48 -25.87 -47.92
N ALA A 186 -27.22 -26.27 -47.74
CA ALA A 186 -26.49 -26.09 -46.48
C ALA A 186 -26.22 -24.61 -46.15
N GLN A 187 -25.97 -23.75 -47.15
CA GLN A 187 -25.77 -22.31 -46.95
C GLN A 187 -26.98 -21.58 -46.37
N HIS A 188 -28.19 -22.05 -46.67
CA HIS A 188 -29.44 -21.45 -46.21
C HIS A 188 -29.98 -22.10 -44.93
N SER A 189 -29.27 -23.11 -44.40
CA SER A 189 -29.72 -23.88 -43.25
C SER A 189 -29.18 -23.32 -41.94
N ASP A 190 -29.99 -23.37 -40.88
CA ASP A 190 -29.55 -23.07 -39.51
C ASP A 190 -28.86 -24.31 -38.91
N VAL A 191 -27.58 -24.15 -38.57
CA VAL A 191 -26.74 -25.22 -38.00
C VAL A 191 -27.30 -25.75 -36.68
N ASP A 192 -27.85 -24.88 -35.83
CA ASP A 192 -28.40 -25.28 -34.53
C ASP A 192 -29.71 -26.06 -34.69
N ALA A 193 -30.56 -25.67 -35.64
CA ALA A 193 -31.79 -26.39 -35.97
C ALA A 193 -31.48 -27.77 -36.57
N LEU A 194 -30.49 -27.84 -37.48
CA LEU A 194 -30.02 -29.10 -38.06
C LEU A 194 -29.42 -30.02 -37.00
N ALA A 195 -28.61 -29.50 -36.08
CA ALA A 195 -28.04 -30.29 -34.98
C ALA A 195 -29.13 -30.94 -34.11
N GLN A 196 -30.20 -30.20 -33.78
CA GLN A 196 -31.34 -30.73 -33.03
C GLN A 196 -32.11 -31.79 -33.82
N GLN A 197 -32.33 -31.56 -35.12
CA GLN A 197 -33.02 -32.50 -36.00
C GLN A 197 -32.25 -33.81 -36.14
N VAL A 198 -30.94 -33.75 -36.30
CA VAL A 198 -30.05 -34.91 -36.37
C VAL A 198 -30.04 -35.65 -35.04
N ALA A 199 -29.85 -34.95 -33.92
CA ALA A 199 -29.85 -35.56 -32.59
C ALA A 199 -31.15 -36.32 -32.28
N ALA A 200 -32.30 -35.82 -32.73
CA ALA A 200 -33.60 -36.46 -32.54
C ALA A 200 -33.81 -37.72 -33.41
N ARG A 201 -33.13 -37.82 -34.56
CA ARG A 201 -33.27 -38.95 -35.51
C ARG A 201 -32.29 -40.09 -35.26
N LEU A 202 -31.15 -39.81 -34.63
CA LEU A 202 -30.09 -40.78 -34.43
C LEU A 202 -30.49 -41.88 -33.43
N ARG A 203 -30.36 -43.14 -33.87
CA ARG A 203 -30.57 -44.31 -33.01
C ARG A 203 -29.47 -44.43 -31.93
N PRO A 204 -29.75 -45.04 -30.77
CA PRO A 204 -28.73 -45.31 -29.75
C PRO A 204 -27.57 -46.15 -30.31
N GLY A 205 -26.33 -45.78 -30.00
CA GLY A 205 -25.13 -46.47 -30.47
C GLY A 205 -24.04 -45.54 -31.03
N PRO A 206 -22.84 -46.07 -31.34
CA PRO A 206 -21.73 -45.31 -31.89
C PRO A 206 -22.06 -44.86 -33.32
N ASN A 207 -22.02 -43.55 -33.57
CA ASN A 207 -22.31 -42.97 -34.87
C ASN A 207 -21.52 -41.66 -35.04
N PRO A 208 -20.79 -41.47 -36.15
CA PRO A 208 -19.96 -40.28 -36.34
C PRO A 208 -20.76 -38.96 -36.36
N TYR A 209 -22.03 -38.97 -36.74
CA TYR A 209 -22.91 -37.80 -36.64
C TYR A 209 -23.29 -37.46 -35.20
N ARG A 210 -23.33 -38.45 -34.30
CA ARG A 210 -23.50 -38.21 -32.85
C ARG A 210 -22.26 -37.51 -32.29
N ASP A 211 -21.08 -37.96 -32.71
CA ASP A 211 -19.81 -37.35 -32.33
C ASP A 211 -19.72 -35.91 -32.88
N LEU A 212 -20.21 -35.67 -34.09
CA LEU A 212 -20.34 -34.34 -34.67
C LEU A 212 -21.32 -33.44 -33.88
N CYS A 213 -22.48 -33.95 -33.45
CA CYS A 213 -23.39 -33.19 -32.59
C CYS A 213 -22.75 -32.84 -31.24
N ALA A 214 -22.04 -33.79 -30.61
CA ALA A 214 -21.33 -33.56 -29.36
C ALA A 214 -20.14 -32.59 -29.53
N TRP A 215 -19.47 -32.64 -30.68
CA TRP A 215 -18.46 -31.66 -31.06
C TRP A 215 -19.08 -30.28 -31.25
N TRP A 216 -20.19 -30.15 -31.97
CA TRP A 216 -20.89 -28.88 -32.16
C TRP A 216 -21.41 -28.30 -30.85
N GLU A 217 -21.90 -29.13 -29.94
CA GLU A 217 -22.33 -28.70 -28.62
C GLU A 217 -21.14 -28.17 -27.80
N ARG A 218 -19.99 -28.86 -27.84
CA ARG A 218 -18.75 -28.36 -27.21
C ARG A 218 -18.24 -27.10 -27.88
N PHE A 219 -18.29 -27.01 -29.21
CA PHE A 219 -17.84 -25.87 -29.99
C PHE A 219 -18.74 -24.66 -29.73
N SER A 220 -20.05 -24.74 -29.92
CA SER A 220 -21.02 -23.65 -29.68
C SER A 220 -21.06 -23.18 -28.22
N ARG A 221 -20.84 -24.09 -27.27
CA ARG A 221 -20.74 -23.76 -25.83
C ARG A 221 -19.33 -23.45 -25.37
N PHE A 222 -18.33 -23.55 -26.26
CA PHE A 222 -16.95 -23.26 -25.92
C PHE A 222 -16.86 -21.81 -25.47
N LYS A 223 -16.73 -21.65 -24.17
CA LYS A 223 -16.50 -20.38 -23.50
C LYS A 223 -15.38 -20.64 -22.54
N VAL A 224 -14.22 -20.07 -22.81
CA VAL A 224 -13.08 -20.22 -21.92
C VAL A 224 -13.41 -19.48 -20.61
N GLY A 225 -13.72 -20.24 -19.56
CA GLY A 225 -13.86 -19.72 -18.19
C GLY A 225 -15.18 -19.04 -17.82
N ARG A 226 -16.32 -19.75 -17.82
CA ARG A 226 -17.46 -19.38 -16.96
C ARG A 226 -17.92 -20.55 -16.09
N GLY A 227 -17.92 -20.33 -14.77
CA GLY A 227 -18.99 -20.85 -13.92
C GLY A 227 -20.30 -20.17 -14.35
N THR A 228 -21.36 -20.95 -14.56
CA THR A 228 -22.70 -20.53 -14.98
C THR A 228 -23.17 -19.26 -14.25
N ALA A 229 -23.67 -18.20 -14.90
CA ALA A 229 -24.97 -18.15 -15.55
C ALA A 229 -25.07 -17.04 -16.64
N ARG A 230 -26.13 -17.13 -17.46
CA ARG A 230 -26.42 -16.42 -18.71
C ARG A 230 -26.17 -14.89 -18.75
N ARG A 231 -25.48 -14.45 -19.81
CA ARG A 231 -25.93 -13.52 -20.89
C ARG A 231 -24.83 -13.44 -21.97
N GLY A 232 -25.25 -13.45 -23.24
CA GLY A 232 -24.45 -13.79 -24.44
C GLY A 232 -23.43 -12.73 -24.89
N PRO A 233 -22.50 -13.08 -25.81
CA PRO A 233 -21.50 -12.16 -26.32
C PRO A 233 -22.01 -11.44 -27.58
N THR A 234 -22.02 -10.10 -27.54
CA THR A 234 -22.13 -9.23 -28.72
C THR A 234 -20.73 -8.75 -29.10
N LEU A 235 -20.43 -8.73 -30.40
CA LEU A 235 -19.15 -8.35 -31.05
C LEU A 235 -18.86 -6.84 -31.04
N ALA A 236 -19.16 -6.18 -29.93
CA ALA A 236 -18.67 -4.82 -29.67
C ALA A 236 -18.53 -4.68 -28.15
N PRO A 237 -17.36 -4.28 -27.63
CA PRO A 237 -17.32 -3.78 -26.26
C PRO A 237 -18.39 -2.70 -26.17
N MET A 238 -19.24 -2.78 -25.14
CA MET A 238 -20.02 -1.61 -24.74
C MET A 238 -19.00 -0.49 -24.55
N ARG A 239 -19.15 0.53 -25.40
CA ARG A 239 -18.53 1.86 -25.37
C ARG A 239 -17.74 2.15 -24.09
N HIS A 240 -16.43 2.39 -24.25
CA HIS A 240 -15.61 3.27 -23.41
C HIS A 240 -15.48 2.89 -21.91
N ASP A 241 -15.07 1.65 -21.61
CA ASP A 241 -14.61 1.33 -20.26
C ASP A 241 -13.12 1.69 -20.10
N GLU A 242 -12.85 2.92 -19.64
CA GLU A 242 -11.49 3.43 -19.40
C GLU A 242 -10.70 2.52 -18.43
N LYS A 243 -11.37 1.79 -17.54
CA LYS A 243 -10.71 0.83 -16.63
C LYS A 243 -10.23 -0.40 -17.39
N ALA A 244 -11.00 -0.88 -18.37
CA ALA A 244 -10.62 -2.02 -19.18
C ALA A 244 -9.41 -1.69 -20.07
N ASP A 245 -9.38 -0.50 -20.67
CA ASP A 245 -8.25 -0.07 -21.50
C ASP A 245 -6.99 0.19 -20.65
N ALA A 246 -7.14 0.76 -19.46
CA ALA A 246 -6.01 0.94 -18.52
C ALA A 246 -5.39 -0.39 -18.09
N TRP A 247 -6.23 -1.38 -17.79
CA TRP A 247 -5.76 -2.72 -17.47
C TRP A 247 -5.11 -3.41 -18.68
N LEU A 248 -5.67 -3.28 -19.88
CA LEU A 248 -5.06 -3.83 -21.10
C LEU A 248 -3.69 -3.19 -21.37
N TYR A 249 -3.55 -1.89 -21.08
CA TYR A 249 -2.29 -1.17 -21.24
C TYR A 249 -1.23 -1.66 -20.25
N GLU A 250 -1.63 -1.89 -19.01
CA GLU A 250 -0.79 -2.52 -18.00
C GLU A 250 -0.32 -3.92 -18.46
N LEU A 251 -1.27 -4.81 -18.77
CA LEU A 251 -0.96 -6.16 -19.20
C LEU A 251 -0.07 -6.18 -20.46
N TRP A 252 -0.33 -5.29 -21.42
CA TRP A 252 0.49 -5.16 -22.63
C TRP A 252 1.96 -4.88 -22.30
N ILE A 253 2.25 -3.93 -21.40
CA ILE A 253 3.63 -3.61 -21.00
C ILE A 253 4.30 -4.84 -20.38
N MET A 254 3.61 -5.58 -19.52
CA MET A 254 4.15 -6.82 -18.94
C MET A 254 4.49 -7.84 -20.02
N LEU A 255 3.59 -8.06 -20.98
CA LEU A 255 3.78 -9.02 -22.06
C LEU A 255 4.92 -8.62 -23.01
N GLU A 256 5.10 -7.33 -23.29
CA GLU A 256 6.22 -6.83 -24.10
C GLU A 256 7.56 -7.00 -23.37
N LEU A 257 7.59 -6.78 -22.04
CA LEU A 257 8.78 -7.08 -21.24
C LEU A 257 9.12 -8.58 -21.28
N LEU A 258 8.11 -9.46 -21.12
CA LEU A 258 8.31 -10.91 -21.22
C LEU A 258 8.79 -11.33 -22.62
N HIS A 259 8.24 -10.72 -23.67
CA HIS A 259 8.66 -10.97 -25.04
C HIS A 259 10.11 -10.56 -25.27
N LEU A 260 10.52 -9.36 -24.83
CA LEU A 260 11.90 -8.90 -24.90
C LEU A 260 12.85 -9.85 -24.15
N LEU A 261 12.48 -10.27 -22.93
CA LEU A 261 13.30 -11.17 -22.12
C LEU A 261 13.42 -12.57 -22.76
N ALA A 262 12.35 -13.07 -23.39
CA ALA A 262 12.38 -14.34 -24.12
C ALA A 262 13.25 -14.26 -25.39
N ASP A 263 13.14 -13.17 -26.16
CA ASP A 263 13.92 -12.96 -27.38
C ASP A 263 15.42 -12.79 -27.11
N THR A 264 15.75 -12.16 -25.97
CA THR A 264 17.14 -11.99 -25.52
C THR A 264 17.70 -13.17 -24.75
N LYS A 265 16.93 -14.26 -24.60
CA LYS A 265 17.29 -15.45 -23.79
C LYS A 265 17.63 -15.11 -22.33
N ALA A 266 17.07 -14.00 -21.83
CA ALA A 266 17.18 -13.54 -20.45
C ALA A 266 16.18 -14.24 -19.52
N LEU A 267 15.19 -14.93 -20.08
CA LEU A 267 14.14 -15.63 -19.34
C LEU A 267 14.40 -17.16 -19.30
N PRO A 268 14.46 -17.79 -18.12
CA PRO A 268 14.57 -19.25 -18.03
C PRO A 268 13.29 -19.95 -18.50
N GLU A 269 13.41 -21.11 -19.14
CA GLU A 269 12.28 -21.80 -19.76
C GLU A 269 11.19 -22.17 -18.74
N GLY A 270 9.97 -21.68 -18.99
CA GLY A 270 8.80 -21.88 -18.13
C GLY A 270 8.98 -21.42 -16.68
N ALA A 271 9.81 -20.39 -16.47
CA ALA A 271 9.98 -19.72 -15.19
C ALA A 271 8.82 -18.77 -14.84
N VAL A 272 7.93 -18.49 -15.80
CA VAL A 272 6.77 -17.61 -15.59
C VAL A 272 5.76 -18.31 -14.69
N GLN A 273 5.58 -17.75 -13.50
CA GLN A 273 4.58 -18.15 -12.53
C GLN A 273 3.30 -17.38 -12.80
N VAL A 274 2.22 -18.11 -13.10
CA VAL A 274 0.90 -17.54 -13.34
C VAL A 274 0.00 -17.84 -12.14
N GLY A 275 -0.41 -16.79 -11.43
CA GLY A 275 -1.41 -16.85 -10.37
C GLY A 275 -2.71 -16.16 -10.79
N ARG A 276 -3.71 -16.22 -9.90
CA ARG A 276 -4.91 -15.38 -10.03
C ARG A 276 -4.48 -13.92 -9.84
N ASP A 277 -4.70 -13.09 -10.86
CA ASP A 277 -4.39 -11.65 -10.84
C ASP A 277 -2.89 -11.32 -10.58
N ARG A 278 -1.97 -12.30 -10.75
CA ARG A 278 -0.52 -12.12 -10.56
C ARG A 278 0.29 -12.82 -11.64
N LEU A 279 1.30 -12.14 -12.18
CA LEU A 279 2.37 -12.74 -12.99
C LEU A 279 3.71 -12.47 -12.30
N ALA A 280 4.57 -13.47 -12.18
CA ALA A 280 5.92 -13.29 -11.66
C ALA A 280 6.90 -14.14 -12.44
N THR A 281 8.10 -13.63 -12.72
CA THR A 281 9.17 -14.43 -13.32
C THR A 281 10.53 -13.95 -12.84
N PRO A 282 11.46 -14.87 -12.53
CA PRO A 282 12.88 -14.55 -12.48
C PRO A 282 13.40 -14.33 -13.91
N PHE A 283 14.44 -13.51 -14.05
CA PHE A 283 15.15 -13.26 -15.30
C PHE A 283 16.59 -12.80 -15.04
N THR A 284 17.46 -12.96 -16.03
CA THR A 284 18.86 -12.53 -15.98
C THR A 284 19.07 -11.36 -16.94
N TRP A 285 19.57 -10.23 -16.46
CA TRP A 285 19.86 -9.06 -17.31
C TRP A 285 21.21 -8.46 -16.93
N GLN A 286 22.13 -8.34 -17.90
CA GLN A 286 23.50 -7.84 -17.66
C GLN A 286 24.17 -8.51 -16.43
N ASP A 287 24.15 -9.84 -16.39
CA ASP A 287 24.68 -10.67 -15.30
C ASP A 287 23.99 -10.51 -13.92
N ALA A 288 22.93 -9.71 -13.83
CA ALA A 288 22.12 -9.58 -12.62
C ALA A 288 20.94 -10.56 -12.64
N LEU A 289 20.77 -11.33 -11.55
CA LEU A 289 19.60 -12.17 -11.31
C LEU A 289 18.49 -11.34 -10.66
N LEU A 290 17.45 -11.06 -11.43
CA LEU A 290 16.33 -10.20 -11.07
C LEU A 290 15.01 -10.98 -11.10
N GLN A 291 13.99 -10.39 -10.48
CA GLN A 291 12.63 -10.90 -10.48
C GLN A 291 11.69 -9.76 -10.76
N ILE A 292 10.82 -9.92 -11.76
CA ILE A 292 9.72 -9.00 -12.05
C ILE A 292 8.41 -9.63 -11.58
N SER A 293 7.57 -8.82 -10.93
CA SER A 293 6.20 -9.20 -10.57
C SER A 293 5.22 -8.13 -11.05
N TYR A 294 4.13 -8.59 -11.64
CA TYR A 294 2.95 -7.80 -11.98
C TYR A 294 1.78 -8.27 -11.11
N ASN A 295 1.12 -7.33 -10.43
CA ASN A 295 -0.08 -7.60 -9.63
C ASN A 295 -1.22 -6.74 -10.15
N ARG A 296 -2.34 -7.38 -10.50
CA ARG A 296 -3.58 -6.66 -10.80
C ARG A 296 -4.23 -6.25 -9.48
N GLN A 297 -4.65 -4.99 -9.40
CA GLN A 297 -5.35 -4.45 -8.24
C GLN A 297 -6.72 -5.15 -8.10
N ASP A 298 -6.83 -6.11 -7.17
CA ASP A 298 -8.14 -6.54 -6.65
C ASP A 298 -8.47 -5.63 -5.45
N GLU A 299 -9.66 -5.02 -5.47
CA GLU A 299 -10.20 -4.26 -4.32
C GLU A 299 -10.34 -5.15 -3.08
N ARG A 300 -10.36 -6.48 -3.25
CA ARG A 300 -10.39 -7.46 -2.17
C ARG A 300 -8.97 -7.84 -1.74
N VAL A 301 -8.52 -7.16 -0.69
CA VAL A 301 -7.30 -7.48 0.05
C VAL A 301 -7.32 -8.96 0.48
N THR A 302 -6.56 -9.81 -0.21
CA THR A 302 -6.14 -11.10 0.35
C THR A 302 -5.18 -10.83 1.50
N ASP A 303 -5.42 -11.48 2.64
CA ASP A 303 -4.87 -11.19 3.97
C ASP A 303 -3.32 -11.23 4.08
N GLU A 304 -2.62 -11.72 3.06
CA GLU A 304 -1.16 -11.93 3.08
C GLU A 304 -0.31 -10.64 3.00
N LEU A 305 -0.92 -9.48 2.68
CA LEU A 305 -0.23 -8.18 2.60
C LEU A 305 -0.92 -7.09 3.43
N ARG A 306 -1.64 -7.45 4.50
CA ARG A 306 -2.09 -6.46 5.50
C ARG A 306 -0.90 -6.01 6.36
N GLU A 307 0.03 -5.27 5.74
CA GLU A 307 1.11 -4.57 6.44
C GLU A 307 0.57 -3.42 7.31
N TRP A 308 -0.67 -2.96 7.05
CA TRP A 308 -1.34 -1.86 7.76
C TRP A 308 -2.80 -2.20 8.08
N GLN A 309 -3.21 -2.02 9.34
CA GLN A 309 -4.62 -2.11 9.73
C GLN A 309 -5.35 -0.85 9.25
N ASN A 310 -6.37 -0.99 8.38
CA ASN A 310 -7.10 0.10 7.72
C ASN A 310 -6.27 1.02 6.81
N GLY A 311 -5.04 0.63 6.43
CA GLY A 311 -4.25 1.36 5.45
C GLY A 311 -4.80 1.19 4.02
N PRO A 312 -4.54 2.14 3.10
CA PRO A 312 -4.76 1.90 1.69
C PRO A 312 -3.93 0.68 1.28
N GLY A 313 -4.54 -0.30 0.61
CA GLY A 313 -3.82 -1.47 0.12
C GLY A 313 -2.79 -1.05 -0.92
N VAL A 314 -1.56 -0.78 -0.51
CA VAL A 314 -0.48 -0.38 -1.41
C VAL A 314 0.10 -1.61 -2.07
N ARG A 315 -0.29 -1.82 -3.33
CA ARG A 315 0.31 -2.80 -4.22
C ARG A 315 0.71 -2.07 -5.50
N PRO A 316 2.02 -1.95 -5.80
CA PRO A 316 2.47 -1.38 -7.05
C PRO A 316 2.11 -2.36 -8.17
N ASP A 317 1.69 -1.83 -9.31
CA ASP A 317 1.28 -2.66 -10.45
C ASP A 317 2.45 -3.55 -10.90
N TYR A 318 3.67 -3.00 -10.88
CA TYR A 318 4.90 -3.76 -11.10
C TYR A 318 5.95 -3.51 -10.03
N ALA A 319 6.72 -4.54 -9.72
CA ALA A 319 7.95 -4.42 -8.95
C ALA A 319 9.06 -5.27 -9.58
N ILE A 320 10.26 -4.70 -9.68
CA ILE A 320 11.48 -5.43 -9.99
C ILE A 320 12.36 -5.48 -8.74
N THR A 321 12.78 -6.69 -8.38
CA THR A 321 13.61 -6.99 -7.21
C THR A 321 14.78 -7.87 -7.61
N ARG A 322 15.75 -8.06 -6.74
CA ARG A 322 16.75 -9.11 -6.92
C ARG A 322 16.12 -10.47 -6.63
N GLN A 323 16.46 -11.49 -7.42
CA GLN A 323 15.98 -12.85 -7.17
C GLN A 323 16.44 -13.38 -5.80
N HIS A 324 17.66 -13.01 -5.39
CA HIS A 324 18.23 -13.29 -4.08
C HIS A 324 18.31 -12.01 -3.24
N ALA A 325 17.15 -11.38 -3.01
CA ALA A 325 17.05 -10.24 -2.13
C ALA A 325 17.46 -10.61 -0.69
N LEU A 326 17.97 -9.64 0.06
CA LEU A 326 18.23 -9.82 1.49
C LEU A 326 16.92 -10.21 2.21
N PRO A 327 16.97 -11.15 3.17
CA PRO A 327 15.79 -11.51 3.94
C PRO A 327 15.14 -10.28 4.56
N ALA A 328 13.81 -10.23 4.50
CA ALA A 328 13.05 -9.23 5.22
C ALA A 328 13.38 -9.31 6.71
N LEU A 329 13.74 -8.19 7.32
CA LEU A 329 13.85 -8.06 8.76
C LEU A 329 12.44 -7.96 9.31
N GLN A 330 12.07 -8.87 10.21
CA GLN A 330 10.76 -8.89 10.87
C GLN A 330 10.92 -8.82 12.38
N ASP A 331 9.92 -8.28 13.07
CA ASP A 331 9.84 -8.33 14.53
C ASP A 331 9.40 -9.74 15.01
N PRO A 332 9.46 -10.03 16.33
CA PRO A 332 9.01 -11.32 16.86
C PRO A 332 7.53 -11.63 16.65
N ALA A 333 6.70 -10.63 16.31
CA ALA A 333 5.29 -10.79 15.99
C ALA A 333 5.05 -11.02 14.47
N GLY A 334 6.12 -11.01 13.65
CA GLY A 334 6.05 -11.21 12.20
C GLY A 334 5.85 -9.92 11.39
N ASN A 335 5.89 -8.73 12.01
CA ASN A 335 5.75 -7.47 11.30
C ASN A 335 7.04 -7.08 10.57
N LEU A 336 6.92 -6.55 9.36
CA LEU A 336 8.06 -6.14 8.55
C LEU A 336 8.73 -4.87 9.12
N ILE A 337 10.00 -4.98 9.52
CA ILE A 337 10.85 -3.87 9.96
C ILE A 337 11.61 -3.26 8.77
N TRP A 338 12.15 -4.10 7.89
CA TRP A 338 12.93 -3.65 6.73
C TRP A 338 12.94 -4.72 5.64
N ARG A 339 12.97 -4.29 4.37
CA ARG A 339 13.30 -5.16 3.24
C ARG A 339 14.18 -4.41 2.25
N GLU A 340 14.87 -5.17 1.39
CA GLU A 340 15.62 -4.58 0.29
C GLU A 340 14.70 -3.76 -0.63
N PRO A 341 15.02 -2.48 -0.91
CA PRO A 341 14.22 -1.61 -1.77
C PRO A 341 13.97 -2.20 -3.16
N PRO A 342 12.70 -2.28 -3.62
CA PRO A 342 12.39 -2.63 -5.01
C PRO A 342 12.57 -1.41 -5.93
N VAL A 343 12.68 -1.67 -7.24
CA VAL A 343 12.34 -0.66 -8.26
C VAL A 343 10.88 -0.83 -8.62
N LEU A 344 10.10 0.23 -8.43
CA LEU A 344 8.67 0.20 -8.75
C LEU A 344 8.44 0.63 -10.19
N LEU A 345 7.51 0.00 -10.87
CA LEU A 345 7.02 0.50 -12.15
C LEU A 345 5.51 0.67 -12.05
N ASP A 346 4.98 1.61 -12.80
CA ASP A 346 3.56 1.86 -12.89
C ASP A 346 3.19 2.27 -14.33
N ALA A 347 2.01 1.85 -14.78
CA ALA A 347 1.51 2.15 -16.11
C ALA A 347 0.13 2.78 -16.00
N LYS A 348 -0.09 3.90 -16.70
CA LYS A 348 -1.34 4.64 -16.61
C LYS A 348 -1.84 5.06 -17.99
N TYR A 349 -3.09 4.72 -18.27
CA TYR A 349 -3.77 4.97 -19.54
C TYR A 349 -4.86 6.03 -19.34
N TYR A 350 -4.48 7.31 -19.49
CA TYR A 350 -5.46 8.40 -19.52
C TYR A 350 -5.63 8.89 -20.95
N LEU A 351 -6.82 8.71 -21.52
CA LEU A 351 -7.17 9.26 -22.83
C LEU A 351 -7.86 10.63 -22.75
N ALA A 352 -8.28 11.06 -21.56
CA ALA A 352 -9.08 12.27 -21.34
C ALA A 352 -8.20 13.55 -21.26
N GLY A 353 -8.36 14.44 -22.25
CA GLY A 353 -7.75 15.76 -22.31
C GLY A 353 -7.46 16.18 -23.76
N SER A 354 -8.15 17.21 -24.26
CA SER A 354 -8.01 17.72 -25.64
C SER A 354 -6.75 18.55 -25.87
N ASP A 355 -6.03 18.91 -24.80
CA ASP A 355 -4.93 19.86 -24.88
C ASP A 355 -3.59 19.20 -24.56
N LEU A 356 -2.72 19.13 -25.57
CA LEU A 356 -1.32 18.73 -25.44
C LEU A 356 -0.57 19.59 -24.40
N GLU A 357 -1.00 20.83 -24.15
CA GLU A 357 -0.47 21.71 -23.09
C GLU A 357 -0.86 21.27 -21.67
N HIS A 358 -1.97 20.55 -21.49
CA HIS A 358 -2.43 20.04 -20.19
C HIS A 358 -1.95 18.62 -19.87
N THR A 359 -1.24 17.95 -20.78
CA THR A 359 -0.67 16.60 -20.59
C THR A 359 0.20 16.51 -19.33
N PHE A 360 0.93 17.58 -19.00
CA PHE A 360 1.75 17.64 -17.80
C PHE A 360 0.92 17.67 -16.51
N THR A 361 -0.25 18.31 -16.53
CA THR A 361 -1.15 18.43 -15.37
C THR A 361 -1.76 17.07 -14.98
N HIS A 362 -2.02 16.20 -15.95
CA HIS A 362 -2.58 14.86 -15.73
C HIS A 362 -1.58 13.85 -15.13
N THR A 363 -0.27 14.12 -15.20
CA THR A 363 0.75 13.26 -14.55
C THR A 363 0.84 13.45 -13.03
N HIS A 364 0.31 14.55 -12.47
CA HIS A 364 0.46 14.87 -11.05
C HIS A 364 -0.25 13.90 -10.10
N GLY A 365 -1.45 13.42 -10.45
CA GLY A 365 -2.21 12.47 -9.63
C GLY A 365 -1.47 11.13 -9.46
N PRO A 366 -1.11 10.46 -10.57
CA PRO A 366 -0.29 9.26 -10.55
C PRO A 366 1.05 9.44 -9.83
N VAL A 367 1.76 10.54 -10.10
CA VAL A 367 3.03 10.85 -9.42
C VAL A 367 2.84 10.97 -7.90
N LYS A 368 1.78 11.66 -7.42
CA LYS A 368 1.50 11.77 -5.98
C LYS A 368 1.19 10.42 -5.33
N LYS A 369 0.36 9.59 -5.98
CA LYS A 369 0.06 8.23 -5.50
C LYS A 369 1.34 7.41 -5.41
N LEU A 370 2.14 7.42 -6.47
CA LEU A 370 3.36 6.65 -6.59
C LEU A 370 4.44 7.08 -5.61
N LEU A 371 4.55 8.38 -5.30
CA LEU A 371 5.44 8.86 -4.22
C LEU A 371 5.01 8.32 -2.85
N GLY A 372 3.70 8.18 -2.61
CA GLY A 372 3.16 7.50 -1.43
C GLY A 372 3.57 6.02 -1.40
N ASP A 373 3.38 5.32 -2.52
CA ASP A 373 3.75 3.91 -2.66
C ASP A 373 5.27 3.70 -2.49
N MET A 374 6.10 4.56 -3.06
CA MET A 374 7.55 4.56 -2.88
C MET A 374 7.94 4.71 -1.41
N THR A 375 7.27 5.61 -0.68
CA THR A 375 7.53 5.83 0.75
C THR A 375 7.16 4.60 1.56
N LEU A 376 6.01 3.98 1.27
CA LEU A 376 5.52 2.81 2.00
C LEU A 376 6.34 1.55 1.71
N LEU A 377 6.86 1.41 0.48
CA LEU A 377 7.65 0.25 0.07
C LEU A 377 9.16 0.47 0.19
N ASN A 378 9.58 1.63 0.72
CA ASN A 378 10.97 2.08 0.84
C ASN A 378 11.75 2.05 -0.49
N ALA A 379 11.09 2.39 -1.60
CA ALA A 379 11.69 2.43 -2.93
C ALA A 379 12.30 3.82 -3.22
N SER A 380 13.53 3.86 -3.74
CA SER A 380 14.21 5.11 -4.16
C SER A 380 14.02 5.44 -5.64
N GLN A 381 13.62 4.45 -6.45
CA GLN A 381 13.47 4.59 -7.89
C GLN A 381 12.10 4.11 -8.34
N CYS A 382 11.47 4.88 -9.22
CA CYS A 382 10.24 4.48 -9.86
C CYS A 382 10.18 4.88 -11.34
N LEU A 383 9.59 4.02 -12.17
CA LEU A 383 9.39 4.25 -13.59
C LEU A 383 7.89 4.32 -13.90
N LEU A 384 7.45 5.35 -14.60
CA LEU A 384 6.03 5.58 -14.90
C LEU A 384 5.80 5.64 -16.41
N PHE A 385 4.83 4.86 -16.90
CA PHE A 385 4.54 4.71 -18.33
C PHE A 385 3.22 5.36 -18.72
N PHE A 386 3.26 6.17 -19.79
CA PHE A 386 2.07 6.73 -20.42
C PHE A 386 2.14 6.62 -21.95
N PRO A 387 1.00 6.42 -22.64
CA PRO A 387 0.97 6.32 -24.10
C PRO A 387 1.07 7.68 -24.80
N LEU A 388 0.52 8.73 -24.18
CA LEU A 388 0.34 10.06 -24.78
C LEU A 388 1.24 11.10 -24.10
N LEU A 389 2.56 10.94 -24.24
CA LEU A 389 3.55 11.93 -23.83
C LEU A 389 4.33 12.46 -25.04
N PRO A 390 4.97 13.64 -24.95
CA PRO A 390 5.92 14.07 -25.99
C PRO A 390 7.06 13.04 -26.16
N GLU A 391 7.58 12.91 -27.40
CA GLU A 391 8.80 12.14 -27.61
C GLU A 391 9.97 12.77 -26.85
N PRO A 392 10.92 11.97 -26.33
CA PRO A 392 12.15 12.49 -25.77
C PRO A 392 13.03 13.10 -26.87
N GLU A 393 13.79 14.13 -26.53
CA GLU A 393 14.76 14.76 -27.45
C GLU A 393 15.98 13.84 -27.63
N LEU A 394 16.17 13.28 -28.83
CA LEU A 394 17.37 12.50 -29.19
C LEU A 394 18.48 13.42 -29.71
N PRO A 395 19.77 13.23 -29.35
CA PRO A 395 20.40 12.04 -28.74
C PRO A 395 20.45 12.04 -27.18
N GLY A 396 19.44 12.58 -26.50
CA GLY A 396 19.32 12.57 -25.04
C GLY A 396 18.78 11.26 -24.44
N PRO A 397 18.44 11.25 -23.14
CA PRO A 397 17.94 10.06 -22.45
C PRO A 397 16.56 9.64 -23.01
N HIS A 398 16.28 8.34 -23.02
CA HIS A 398 15.01 7.78 -23.52
C HIS A 398 13.77 8.15 -22.67
N GLU A 399 13.96 8.86 -21.55
CA GLU A 399 12.88 9.31 -20.67
C GLU A 399 12.29 10.64 -21.15
N SER A 400 10.96 10.74 -21.12
CA SER A 400 10.25 11.97 -21.46
C SER A 400 10.39 13.03 -20.37
N ARG A 401 10.56 12.61 -19.10
CA ARG A 401 10.71 13.52 -17.95
C ARG A 401 11.37 12.81 -16.76
N LEU A 402 12.27 13.50 -16.08
CA LEU A 402 12.84 13.11 -14.79
C LEU A 402 12.29 14.00 -13.68
N ILE A 403 11.82 13.39 -12.59
CA ILE A 403 11.46 14.07 -11.34
C ILE A 403 12.42 13.55 -10.27
N ALA A 404 13.30 14.42 -9.77
CA ALA A 404 14.27 14.05 -8.74
C ALA A 404 14.17 14.98 -7.54
N ARG A 405 14.21 14.42 -6.34
CA ARG A 405 14.37 15.19 -5.10
C ARG A 405 15.84 15.17 -4.70
N GLN A 406 16.51 16.32 -4.79
CA GLN A 406 17.88 16.47 -4.29
C GLN A 406 17.87 16.53 -2.75
N ALA A 407 18.90 15.95 -2.12
CA ALA A 407 19.02 15.81 -0.67
C ALA A 407 19.32 17.13 0.08
N THR A 408 19.30 18.29 -0.60
CA THR A 408 19.99 19.51 -0.16
C THR A 408 19.11 20.62 0.41
N SER A 409 17.83 20.38 0.74
CA SER A 409 16.97 21.43 1.31
C SER A 409 16.14 20.96 2.52
N HIS A 410 16.32 21.71 3.61
CA HIS A 410 15.84 21.50 4.97
C HIS A 410 14.34 21.16 5.09
N HIS A 411 14.05 20.02 5.73
CA HIS A 411 13.16 19.87 6.90
C HIS A 411 13.11 18.37 7.28
N ASP A 412 13.28 18.09 8.57
CA ASP A 412 12.95 16.83 9.26
C ASP A 412 13.54 15.53 8.71
N GLY A 413 14.81 15.27 9.05
CA GLY A 413 15.33 13.92 9.33
C GLY A 413 15.42 12.89 8.19
N HIS A 414 14.80 13.11 7.03
CA HIS A 414 14.77 12.12 5.95
C HIS A 414 14.64 12.79 4.58
N ALA A 415 15.66 12.63 3.73
CA ALA A 415 15.47 12.67 2.30
C ALA A 415 16.29 11.54 1.68
N LEU A 416 15.69 10.36 1.52
CA LEU A 416 16.19 9.41 0.54
C LEU A 416 16.16 10.13 -0.82
N PRO A 417 17.23 10.05 -1.63
CA PRO A 417 17.17 10.54 -3.00
C PRO A 417 16.07 9.73 -3.71
N LEU A 418 15.02 10.45 -4.13
CA LEU A 418 13.89 9.88 -4.87
C LEU A 418 14.05 10.29 -6.33
N GLU A 419 14.03 9.32 -7.23
CA GLU A 419 13.97 9.55 -8.67
C GLU A 419 12.75 8.84 -9.25
N LEU A 420 11.96 9.61 -10.00
CA LEU A 420 10.84 9.11 -10.79
C LEU A 420 11.09 9.48 -12.25
N ARG A 421 11.21 8.45 -13.10
CA ARG A 421 11.45 8.58 -14.54
C ARG A 421 10.16 8.27 -15.29
N ILE A 422 9.75 9.17 -16.16
CA ILE A 422 8.51 9.04 -16.93
C ILE A 422 8.87 8.73 -18.37
N TYR A 423 8.33 7.64 -18.90
CA TYR A 423 8.54 7.23 -20.29
C TYR A 423 7.23 7.28 -21.08
N ARG A 424 7.33 7.77 -22.31
CA ARG A 424 6.32 7.51 -23.33
C ARG A 424 6.44 6.06 -23.81
N ILE A 425 5.39 5.26 -23.69
CA ILE A 425 5.29 3.91 -24.26
C ILE A 425 3.96 3.82 -25.01
N ASP A 426 4.00 4.02 -26.33
CA ASP A 426 2.82 4.15 -27.19
C ASP A 426 2.57 2.82 -27.95
N PRO A 427 1.35 2.26 -27.92
CA PRO A 427 0.99 1.09 -28.72
C PRO A 427 1.22 1.23 -30.24
N ARG A 428 1.45 2.45 -30.74
CA ARG A 428 1.77 2.75 -32.14
C ARG A 428 3.27 2.68 -32.47
N MET A 429 4.16 2.60 -31.48
CA MET A 429 5.62 2.48 -31.71
C MET A 429 5.94 1.24 -32.53
N THR A 430 6.94 1.34 -33.40
CA THR A 430 7.48 0.15 -34.08
C THR A 430 8.08 -0.82 -33.04
N LEU A 431 8.21 -2.10 -33.40
CA LEU A 431 8.77 -3.09 -32.48
C LEU A 431 10.21 -2.72 -32.07
N ASP A 432 11.01 -2.24 -33.02
CA ASP A 432 12.41 -1.88 -32.77
C ASP A 432 12.53 -0.70 -31.79
N GLU A 433 11.72 0.36 -31.99
CA GLU A 433 11.69 1.51 -31.07
C GLU A 433 11.20 1.12 -29.66
N LEU A 434 10.17 0.29 -29.60
CA LEU A 434 9.63 -0.22 -28.34
C LEU A 434 10.68 -1.06 -27.59
N GLN A 435 11.29 -2.02 -28.28
CA GLN A 435 12.33 -2.87 -27.69
C GLN A 435 13.56 -2.05 -27.26
N ALA A 436 13.98 -1.05 -28.05
CA ALA A 436 15.08 -0.16 -27.66
C ALA A 436 14.75 0.59 -26.36
N ARG A 437 13.52 1.09 -26.22
CA ARG A 437 13.06 1.82 -25.02
C ARG A 437 12.95 0.91 -23.80
N LEU A 438 12.40 -0.29 -23.96
CA LEU A 438 12.33 -1.31 -22.90
C LEU A 438 13.72 -1.80 -22.47
N ARG A 439 14.67 -1.96 -23.40
CA ARG A 439 16.08 -2.25 -23.08
C ARG A 439 16.71 -1.14 -22.26
N ALA A 440 16.50 0.12 -22.62
CA ALA A 440 17.01 1.25 -21.86
C ALA A 440 16.45 1.28 -20.42
N ILE A 441 15.16 0.98 -20.27
CA ILE A 441 14.51 0.81 -18.97
C ILE A 441 15.18 -0.30 -18.15
N LEU A 442 15.34 -1.51 -18.71
CA LEU A 442 15.96 -2.63 -18.01
C LEU A 442 17.43 -2.37 -17.67
N ASN A 443 18.17 -1.69 -18.54
CA ASN A 443 19.54 -1.27 -18.27
C ASN A 443 19.61 -0.31 -17.07
N HIS A 444 18.68 0.65 -16.97
CA HIS A 444 18.59 1.56 -15.83
C HIS A 444 18.26 0.80 -14.53
N VAL A 445 17.27 -0.10 -14.58
CA VAL A 445 16.88 -0.93 -13.44
C VAL A 445 18.07 -1.79 -12.97
N SER A 446 18.76 -2.44 -13.90
CA SER A 446 19.93 -3.27 -13.60
C SER A 446 21.07 -2.45 -12.99
N ALA A 447 21.37 -1.26 -13.54
CA ALA A 447 22.39 -0.37 -13.01
C ALA A 447 22.06 0.11 -11.59
N HIS A 448 20.79 0.46 -11.31
CA HIS A 448 20.36 0.84 -9.98
C HIS A 448 20.47 -0.34 -9.00
N LEU A 449 20.02 -1.52 -9.42
CA LEU A 449 20.15 -2.76 -8.68
C LEU A 449 21.54 -3.40 -8.90
N ALA A 450 22.59 -2.69 -9.32
CA ALA A 450 23.94 -3.27 -9.37
C ALA A 450 24.58 -3.19 -7.98
N ALA A 451 24.49 -2.02 -7.34
CA ALA A 451 24.96 -1.83 -5.98
C ALA A 451 24.01 -2.50 -4.97
N ARG A 452 24.50 -3.50 -4.23
CA ARG A 452 23.76 -3.98 -3.05
C ARG A 452 23.81 -2.91 -1.96
N PRO A 453 22.75 -2.69 -1.19
CA PRO A 453 22.86 -1.95 0.06
C PRO A 453 23.90 -2.67 0.95
N THR A 454 25.12 -2.14 1.02
CA THR A 454 26.25 -2.79 1.71
C THR A 454 26.20 -2.61 3.22
N SER A 455 25.33 -1.73 3.73
CA SER A 455 25.08 -1.56 5.15
C SER A 455 23.64 -1.12 5.39
N ILE A 456 22.98 -1.75 6.38
CA ILE A 456 21.85 -1.12 7.07
C ILE A 456 22.48 0.04 7.85
N THR A 457 22.45 1.24 7.27
CA THR A 457 22.98 2.42 7.94
C THR A 457 22.03 2.80 9.08
N CYS A 458 22.45 2.53 10.31
CA CYS A 458 21.80 3.10 11.48
C CYS A 458 22.00 4.62 11.44
N GLN A 459 20.96 5.38 11.13
CA GLN A 459 20.94 6.85 11.15
C GLN A 459 20.80 7.38 12.59
N GLY A 460 21.53 6.76 13.51
CA GLY A 460 21.43 7.12 14.90
C GLY A 460 22.25 8.37 15.20
N ILE A 461 21.72 9.24 16.04
CA ILE A 461 22.37 10.48 16.46
C ILE A 461 23.25 10.14 17.67
N CYS A 462 24.58 10.30 17.55
CA CYS A 462 25.45 10.22 18.71
C CYS A 462 25.05 11.30 19.71
N LEU A 463 24.72 10.90 20.93
CA LEU A 463 24.34 11.84 21.97
C LEU A 463 25.58 12.56 22.47
N ASP A 464 25.47 13.89 22.56
CA ASP A 464 26.49 14.74 23.19
C ASP A 464 26.66 14.31 24.67
N PRO A 465 27.87 14.35 25.26
CA PRO A 465 28.08 14.07 26.69
C PRO A 465 27.21 14.91 27.64
N ASP A 466 26.75 16.09 27.19
CA ASP A 466 25.82 16.96 27.91
C ASP A 466 24.33 16.64 27.65
N SER A 467 24.04 15.53 26.96
CA SER A 467 22.67 15.07 26.69
C SER A 467 22.03 14.50 27.95
N ILE A 468 20.77 14.87 28.14
CA ILE A 468 19.97 14.49 29.31
C ILE A 468 18.72 13.75 28.86
N ASN A 469 18.43 12.60 29.49
CA ASN A 469 17.23 11.82 29.22
C ASN A 469 15.98 12.38 29.91
N ALA A 470 14.83 11.75 29.67
CA ALA A 470 13.52 12.07 30.28
C ALA A 470 13.52 12.11 31.83
N ASN A 471 14.41 11.35 32.48
CA ASN A 471 14.54 11.36 33.95
C ASN A 471 15.51 12.44 34.43
N GLY A 472 15.94 13.30 33.51
CA GLY A 472 16.90 14.36 33.70
C GLY A 472 18.32 13.85 34.00
N GLN A 473 18.59 12.55 33.89
CA GLN A 473 19.91 12.00 34.14
C GLN A 473 20.78 12.24 32.91
N ARG A 474 22.04 12.65 33.11
CA ARG A 474 23.02 12.61 32.02
C ARG A 474 23.05 11.19 31.48
N THR A 475 22.94 11.02 30.16
CA THR A 475 23.06 9.72 29.49
C THR A 475 24.52 9.26 29.49
N ALA A 476 25.14 9.29 30.67
CA ALA A 476 26.55 9.05 30.88
C ALA A 476 26.89 7.61 30.48
N THR A 477 27.42 7.46 29.28
CA THR A 477 28.51 6.54 28.90
C THR A 477 28.86 6.82 27.44
N ASP A 478 30.16 6.83 27.14
CA ASP A 478 30.69 7.08 25.80
C ASP A 478 29.93 6.32 24.71
N GLY A 479 29.51 7.07 23.69
CA GLY A 479 29.04 6.54 22.43
C GLY A 479 27.57 6.14 22.37
N GLN A 480 26.69 6.42 23.34
CA GLN A 480 25.26 6.11 23.15
C GLN A 480 24.67 6.83 21.94
N ILE A 481 23.94 6.07 21.12
CA ILE A 481 23.33 6.50 19.86
C ILE A 481 21.82 6.49 20.04
N LEU A 482 21.17 7.61 19.72
CA LEU A 482 19.72 7.72 19.61
C LEU A 482 19.30 7.25 18.22
N CYS A 483 18.76 6.03 18.12
CA CYS A 483 18.33 5.42 16.87
C CYS A 483 16.82 5.69 16.63
N PRO A 484 16.43 6.43 15.58
CA PRO A 484 15.02 6.59 15.24
C PRO A 484 14.41 5.26 14.77
N LYS A 485 13.17 4.98 15.20
CA LYS A 485 12.38 3.78 14.85
C LYS A 485 11.11 4.17 14.09
N PRO A 486 11.24 4.71 12.86
CA PRO A 486 10.10 5.20 12.09
C PRO A 486 9.07 4.12 11.74
N HIS A 487 9.48 2.85 11.70
CA HIS A 487 8.59 1.70 11.50
C HIS A 487 7.70 1.38 12.72
N ILE A 488 8.01 1.94 13.90
CA ILE A 488 7.20 1.79 15.12
C ILE A 488 6.30 3.02 15.31
N GLY A 489 6.77 4.20 14.90
CA GLY A 489 5.94 5.41 14.86
C GLY A 489 6.78 6.69 14.67
N PRO A 490 6.14 7.79 14.22
CA PRO A 490 6.78 9.09 14.24
C PRO A 490 7.07 9.43 15.70
N HIS A 491 8.34 9.69 16.05
CA HIS A 491 8.81 9.97 17.41
C HIS A 491 9.13 8.76 18.31
N VAL A 492 9.20 7.54 17.78
CA VAL A 492 9.79 6.42 18.53
C VAL A 492 11.30 6.41 18.31
N TYR A 493 12.06 6.48 19.40
CA TYR A 493 13.51 6.42 19.39
C TYR A 493 13.98 5.31 20.32
N ASP A 494 15.17 4.78 20.04
CA ASP A 494 15.86 3.76 20.82
C ASP A 494 17.24 4.29 21.26
N LEU A 495 17.73 3.85 22.42
CA LEU A 495 19.03 4.22 22.98
C LEU A 495 19.95 3.01 22.89
N VAL A 496 20.84 3.01 21.90
CA VAL A 496 21.71 1.87 21.61
C VAL A 496 23.18 2.22 21.80
N LYS A 497 24.00 1.25 22.18
CA LYS A 497 25.47 1.42 22.13
C LYS A 497 25.98 1.12 20.71
N PRO A 498 27.06 1.76 20.24
CA PRO A 498 27.59 1.56 18.88
C PRO A 498 28.02 0.11 18.67
N SER A 499 28.57 -0.51 19.72
CA SER A 499 29.00 -1.91 19.73
C SER A 499 27.83 -2.89 19.54
N ASP A 500 26.65 -2.58 20.10
CA ASP A 500 25.49 -3.47 20.04
C ASP A 500 24.74 -3.35 18.69
N CYS A 501 24.66 -2.14 18.15
CA CYS A 501 23.92 -1.86 16.91
C CYS A 501 24.66 -2.32 15.64
N LEU A 502 26.00 -2.19 15.60
CA LEU A 502 26.80 -2.52 14.41
C LEU A 502 27.20 -4.00 14.32
N GLN A 503 27.04 -4.77 15.40
CA GLN A 503 27.46 -6.18 15.44
C GLN A 503 26.29 -7.18 15.40
N ASN A 504 25.09 -6.81 15.83
CA ASN A 504 23.94 -7.73 15.81
C ASN A 504 22.60 -7.00 15.63
N HIS A 505 21.99 -7.13 14.44
CA HIS A 505 20.70 -6.53 14.08
C HIS A 505 19.51 -7.05 14.93
N GLN A 506 19.65 -8.19 15.60
CA GLN A 506 18.61 -8.78 16.45
C GLN A 506 18.61 -8.25 17.89
N ARG A 507 19.64 -7.48 18.30
CA ARG A 507 19.79 -6.95 19.67
C ARG A 507 19.18 -5.57 19.88
N CYS A 508 18.44 -5.05 18.90
CA CYS A 508 17.69 -3.82 19.05
C CYS A 508 16.50 -4.06 20.00
N HIS A 509 16.65 -3.63 21.25
CA HIS A 509 15.60 -3.74 22.26
C HIS A 509 14.91 -2.39 22.39
N VAL A 510 13.60 -2.30 22.13
CA VAL A 510 12.56 -1.79 23.05
C VAL A 510 11.25 -1.65 22.26
N ILE A 511 10.31 -2.56 22.57
CA ILE A 511 8.90 -2.47 22.19
C ILE A 511 8.18 -1.71 23.33
N GLY A 512 7.45 -0.63 23.02
CA GLY A 512 6.42 -0.09 23.90
C GLY A 512 6.79 1.00 24.93
N GLN A 513 7.92 1.71 24.79
CA GLN A 513 8.21 2.88 25.64
C GLN A 513 8.13 4.18 24.85
N ALA A 514 7.33 5.14 25.35
CA ALA A 514 7.37 6.52 24.89
C ALA A 514 8.68 7.17 25.38
N ILE A 515 9.75 7.07 24.60
CA ILE A 515 11.02 7.71 24.93
C ILE A 515 10.91 9.19 24.56
N ILE A 516 10.88 10.06 25.57
CA ILE A 516 11.09 11.51 25.37
C ILE A 516 12.50 11.69 24.82
N PRO A 517 12.69 12.30 23.63
CA PRO A 517 14.00 12.46 23.04
C PRO A 517 14.91 13.23 24.01
N PRO A 518 16.14 12.74 24.27
CA PRO A 518 17.10 13.46 25.09
C PRO A 518 17.44 14.79 24.43
N TYR A 519 17.71 15.81 25.24
CA TYR A 519 18.10 17.15 24.76
C TYR A 519 19.46 17.54 25.33
N VAL A 520 20.20 18.36 24.59
CA VAL A 520 21.55 18.83 24.98
C VAL A 520 21.41 20.02 25.93
N LEU A 521 22.09 19.97 27.08
CA LEU A 521 22.18 21.09 28.01
C LEU A 521 23.47 21.88 27.81
N ARG A 522 23.41 22.98 27.05
CA ARG A 522 24.44 24.02 27.06
C ARG A 522 23.79 25.39 27.10
N VAL A 523 23.72 25.97 28.31
CA VAL A 523 23.36 27.37 28.52
C VAL A 523 24.60 28.11 28.95
N THR A 524 25.08 29.01 28.10
CA THR A 524 26.33 29.75 28.31
C THR A 524 26.11 31.20 28.75
N ASN A 525 24.88 31.73 28.55
CA ASN A 525 24.48 33.08 28.92
C ASN A 525 23.00 33.16 29.36
N GLN A 526 22.62 34.29 29.96
CA GLN A 526 21.27 34.52 30.50
C GLN A 526 20.16 34.49 29.44
N HIS A 527 20.44 34.95 28.21
CA HIS A 527 19.47 34.94 27.12
C HIS A 527 19.16 33.50 26.67
N GLU A 528 20.18 32.66 26.57
CA GLU A 528 20.02 31.22 26.30
C GLU A 528 19.23 30.51 27.39
N LEU A 529 19.41 30.89 28.67
CA LEU A 529 18.62 30.33 29.78
C LEU A 529 17.13 30.62 29.60
N GLN A 530 16.80 31.85 29.20
CA GLN A 530 15.43 32.29 28.97
C GLN A 530 14.82 31.62 27.75
N GLN A 531 15.55 31.61 26.64
CA GLN A 531 15.11 30.96 25.41
C GLN A 531 14.88 29.47 25.64
N GLN A 532 15.82 28.76 26.28
CA GLN A 532 15.65 27.34 26.56
C GLN A 532 14.51 27.06 27.54
N THR A 533 14.31 27.90 28.55
CA THR A 533 13.16 27.80 29.47
C THR A 533 11.84 28.00 28.72
N ALA A 534 11.76 28.99 27.82
CA ALA A 534 10.57 29.24 27.02
C ALA A 534 10.31 28.13 25.98
N ASP A 535 11.36 27.61 25.35
CA ASP A 535 11.28 26.53 24.35
C ASP A 535 10.78 25.23 24.98
N LEU A 536 11.31 24.86 26.14
CA LEU A 536 10.83 23.70 26.90
C LEU A 536 9.33 23.88 27.23
N ARG A 537 8.92 25.03 27.79
CA ARG A 537 7.51 25.29 28.13
C ARG A 537 6.59 25.22 26.92
N ARG A 538 6.99 25.76 25.76
CA ARG A 538 6.21 25.71 24.50
C ARG A 538 6.08 24.30 23.95
N GLN A 539 7.18 23.54 23.87
CA GLN A 539 7.15 22.15 23.40
C GLN A 539 6.24 21.27 24.27
N HIS A 540 6.24 21.52 25.58
CA HIS A 540 5.40 20.79 26.52
C HIS A 540 3.93 21.18 26.45
N GLU A 541 3.59 22.45 26.22
CA GLU A 541 2.20 22.86 25.98
C GLU A 541 1.61 22.19 24.73
N ALA A 542 2.39 22.09 23.65
CA ALA A 542 1.96 21.37 22.45
C ALA A 542 1.66 19.89 22.74
N ARG A 543 2.45 19.24 23.60
CA ARG A 543 2.19 17.85 24.03
C ARG A 543 0.97 17.74 24.94
N LEU A 544 0.78 18.68 25.89
CA LEU A 544 -0.42 18.72 26.73
C LEU A 544 -1.70 18.85 25.89
N GLN A 545 -1.67 19.64 24.81
CA GLN A 545 -2.78 19.79 23.87
C GLN A 545 -3.06 18.51 23.06
N GLN A 546 -2.02 17.78 22.65
CA GLN A 546 -2.16 16.50 21.94
C GLN A 546 -2.81 15.42 22.81
N HIS A 547 -2.45 15.35 24.10
CA HIS A 547 -3.00 14.37 25.03
C HIS A 547 -4.40 14.72 25.53
N ALA A 548 -4.83 15.98 25.41
CA ALA A 548 -6.16 16.42 25.84
C ALA A 548 -7.33 15.84 25.01
N GLY A 549 -7.05 15.19 23.88
CA GLY A 549 -8.08 14.68 22.96
C GLY A 549 -8.35 13.16 23.00
N GLN A 550 -7.65 12.37 23.84
CA GLN A 550 -7.58 10.90 23.64
C GLN A 550 -7.76 10.01 24.91
N SER A 551 -8.17 10.51 26.08
CA SER A 551 -8.24 9.68 27.30
C SER A 551 -9.40 10.02 28.25
N ASN A 552 -9.76 9.07 29.12
CA ASN A 552 -10.64 9.28 30.28
C ASN A 552 -10.01 10.26 31.30
N ASP A 553 -10.85 11.02 32.01
CA ASP A 553 -10.46 12.14 32.89
C ASP A 553 -9.35 11.80 33.93
N GLU A 554 -9.38 10.61 34.55
CA GLU A 554 -8.41 10.25 35.61
C GLU A 554 -7.01 9.86 35.10
N GLU A 555 -6.93 9.20 33.94
CA GLU A 555 -5.65 8.88 33.28
C GLU A 555 -5.00 10.13 32.70
N GLN A 556 -5.83 11.05 32.19
CA GLN A 556 -5.42 12.34 31.67
C GLN A 556 -4.79 13.22 32.78
N GLU A 557 -5.46 13.35 33.93
CA GLU A 557 -4.91 14.09 35.08
C GLU A 557 -3.57 13.51 35.55
N THR A 558 -3.43 12.18 35.51
CA THR A 558 -2.20 11.49 35.90
C THR A 558 -1.04 11.83 34.97
N GLN A 559 -1.27 11.79 33.66
CA GLN A 559 -0.25 12.11 32.65
C GLN A 559 0.13 13.59 32.66
N VAL A 560 -0.83 14.48 32.85
CA VAL A 560 -0.61 15.94 32.95
C VAL A 560 0.32 16.28 34.12
N GLU A 561 0.10 15.67 35.29
CA GLU A 561 0.92 15.98 36.47
C GLU A 561 2.33 15.36 36.39
N ALA A 562 2.47 14.20 35.72
CA ALA A 562 3.77 13.63 35.39
C ALA A 562 4.57 14.54 34.44
N LEU A 563 3.90 15.11 33.43
CA LEU A 563 4.48 16.11 32.52
C LEU A 563 4.88 17.39 33.26
N HIS A 564 4.05 17.91 34.17
CA HIS A 564 4.40 19.06 35.01
C HIS A 564 5.66 18.81 35.84
N SER A 565 5.77 17.63 36.45
CA SER A 565 6.91 17.26 37.28
C SER A 565 8.20 17.14 36.47
N HIS A 566 8.10 16.64 35.22
CA HIS A 566 9.18 16.60 34.25
C HIS A 566 9.66 18.02 33.88
N ILE A 567 8.75 18.94 33.54
CA ILE A 567 9.05 20.33 33.17
C ILE A 567 9.87 21.02 34.26
N PHE A 568 9.41 20.91 35.51
CA PHE A 568 10.07 21.55 36.65
C PHE A 568 11.47 20.97 36.85
N THR A 569 11.62 19.65 36.73
CA THR A 569 12.92 18.99 36.85
C THR A 569 13.90 19.40 35.75
N SER A 570 13.43 19.47 34.50
CA SER A 570 14.22 19.90 33.34
C SER A 570 14.71 21.34 33.48
N ILE A 571 13.80 22.29 33.71
CA ILE A 571 14.15 23.72 33.83
C ILE A 571 15.05 23.96 35.05
N GLY A 572 14.74 23.31 36.17
CA GLY A 572 15.53 23.41 37.38
C GLY A 572 16.97 22.91 37.20
N ARG A 573 17.18 21.80 36.49
CA ARG A 573 18.54 21.32 36.18
C ARG A 573 19.28 22.26 35.22
N THR A 574 18.60 22.86 34.25
CA THR A 574 19.19 23.89 33.40
C THR A 574 19.71 25.07 34.22
N ILE A 575 18.94 25.52 35.22
CA ILE A 575 19.34 26.59 36.14
C ILE A 575 20.52 26.16 37.00
N GLU A 576 20.49 24.97 37.59
CA GLU A 576 21.61 24.44 38.40
C GLU A 576 22.91 24.36 37.59
N GLN A 577 22.85 23.92 36.33
CA GLN A 577 24.01 23.85 35.45
C GLN A 577 24.53 25.24 35.09
N TYR A 578 23.63 26.19 34.76
CA TYR A 578 24.00 27.57 34.50
C TYR A 578 24.72 28.20 35.70
N VAL A 579 24.19 27.99 36.92
CA VAL A 579 24.79 28.48 38.17
C VAL A 579 26.11 27.77 38.48
N THR A 580 26.24 26.48 38.20
CA THR A 580 27.50 25.75 38.39
C THR A 580 28.62 26.29 37.50
N LEU A 581 28.29 26.72 36.28
CA LEU A 581 29.28 27.22 35.30
C LEU A 581 29.70 28.68 35.53
N ARG A 582 28.87 29.50 36.21
CA ARG A 582 29.06 30.96 36.30
C ARG A 582 28.94 31.55 37.69
N GLY A 583 28.22 30.89 38.58
CA GLY A 583 27.69 31.50 39.79
C GLY A 583 28.66 31.46 40.97
N ASN A 584 29.05 32.62 41.46
CA ASN A 584 29.51 32.76 42.84
C ASN A 584 28.27 32.85 43.76
N THR A 585 27.92 31.73 44.40
CA THR A 585 26.74 31.63 45.27
C THR A 585 27.04 31.86 46.74
N GLN A 586 28.28 32.23 47.12
CA GLN A 586 28.69 32.35 48.51
C GLN A 586 27.87 33.39 49.29
N SER A 587 27.71 34.59 48.74
CA SER A 587 26.92 35.66 49.39
C SER A 587 25.42 35.32 49.50
N ILE A 588 24.92 34.50 48.58
CA ILE A 588 23.53 34.02 48.56
C ILE A 588 23.34 32.96 49.64
N GLU A 589 24.29 32.04 49.77
CA GLU A 589 24.30 31.03 50.82
C GLU A 589 24.34 31.70 52.20
N GLU A 590 25.23 32.67 52.41
CA GLU A 590 25.32 33.46 53.64
C GLU A 590 23.99 34.18 53.96
N GLN A 591 23.32 34.75 52.93
CA GLN A 591 22.01 35.38 53.09
C GLN A 591 20.92 34.38 53.48
N LEU A 592 20.84 33.24 52.80
CA LEU A 592 19.84 32.21 53.07
C LEU A 592 20.04 31.58 54.46
N GLU A 593 21.28 31.35 54.85
CA GLU A 593 21.63 30.84 56.17
C GLU A 593 21.36 31.86 57.26
N THR A 594 21.87 33.08 57.14
CA THR A 594 21.80 34.06 58.24
C THR A 594 20.42 34.69 58.39
N TRP A 595 19.74 34.97 57.27
CA TRP A 595 18.50 35.76 57.28
C TRP A 595 17.22 34.93 57.14
N VAL A 596 17.24 33.80 56.41
CA VAL A 596 16.01 33.05 56.10
C VAL A 596 15.84 31.81 56.98
N PHE A 597 16.86 30.95 57.08
CA PHE A 597 16.73 29.62 57.68
C PHE A 597 17.46 29.46 59.02
N GLY A 598 18.44 30.31 59.33
CA GLY A 598 19.24 30.24 60.55
C GLY A 598 19.84 28.84 60.72
N ARG A 599 19.70 28.30 61.94
CA ARG A 599 20.18 26.94 62.28
C ARG A 599 19.61 25.82 61.38
N TYR A 600 18.44 26.03 60.76
CA TYR A 600 17.80 25.03 59.91
C TYR A 600 18.37 24.97 58.48
N TRP A 601 19.41 25.75 58.18
CA TRP A 601 20.12 25.62 56.90
C TRP A 601 20.88 24.29 56.82
N GLN A 602 21.84 24.05 57.71
CA GLN A 602 22.73 22.88 57.66
C GLN A 602 22.90 22.12 58.98
N HIS A 603 22.89 22.83 60.12
CA HIS A 603 23.45 22.29 61.37
C HIS A 603 22.43 21.66 62.33
N ASP A 604 21.13 21.84 62.07
CA ASP A 604 20.05 21.26 62.89
C ASP A 604 19.62 19.87 62.36
N PRO A 605 19.19 18.92 63.21
CA PRO A 605 18.60 17.65 62.75
C PRO A 605 17.39 17.83 61.81
N ARG A 606 16.71 18.97 61.85
CA ARG A 606 15.61 19.35 60.97
C ARG A 606 16.05 20.17 59.75
N ALA A 607 17.36 20.26 59.49
CA ALA A 607 17.91 21.06 58.40
C ALA A 607 17.39 20.66 57.01
N LEU A 608 17.43 21.62 56.10
CA LEU A 608 17.11 21.41 54.69
C LEU A 608 18.05 20.39 54.07
N SER A 609 17.54 19.58 53.14
CA SER A 609 18.38 18.62 52.43
C SER A 609 19.43 19.34 51.57
N PRO A 610 20.60 18.72 51.30
CA PRO A 610 21.59 19.31 50.40
C PRO A 610 21.00 19.67 49.02
N ALA A 611 20.12 18.82 48.48
CA ALA A 611 19.45 19.07 47.21
C ALA A 611 18.55 20.33 47.27
N THR A 612 17.79 20.51 48.35
CA THR A 612 16.96 21.72 48.54
C THR A 612 17.82 22.97 48.64
N ARG A 613 18.96 22.90 49.34
CA ARG A 613 19.88 24.04 49.43
C ARG A 613 20.43 24.45 48.07
N GLU A 614 20.83 23.50 47.24
CA GLU A 614 21.28 23.79 45.87
C GLU A 614 20.18 24.38 44.97
N MET A 615 18.94 23.87 45.08
CA MET A 615 17.79 24.45 44.37
C MET A 615 17.53 25.90 44.80
N LEU A 616 17.64 26.20 46.09
CA LEU A 616 17.43 27.54 46.62
C LEU A 616 18.57 28.50 46.25
N LYS A 617 19.83 28.07 46.36
CA LYS A 617 21.00 28.86 45.94
C LYS A 617 20.92 29.21 44.46
N SER A 618 20.61 28.22 43.62
CA SER A 618 20.50 28.44 42.18
C SER A 618 19.30 29.31 41.78
N GLY A 619 18.15 29.14 42.44
CA GLY A 619 16.98 29.99 42.26
C GLY A 619 17.21 31.45 42.66
N GLU A 620 17.84 31.69 43.82
CA GLU A 620 18.19 33.03 44.28
C GLU A 620 19.29 33.69 43.44
N TYR A 621 20.24 32.91 42.92
CA TYR A 621 21.26 33.43 42.01
C TYR A 621 20.62 33.99 40.74
N VAL A 622 19.78 33.20 40.07
CA VAL A 622 19.05 33.65 38.88
C VAL A 622 18.13 34.83 39.20
N TRP A 623 17.51 34.84 40.39
CA TRP A 623 16.69 35.97 40.85
C TRP A 623 17.48 37.28 40.94
N GLN A 624 18.68 37.24 41.52
CA GLN A 624 19.54 38.42 41.65
C GLN A 624 20.06 38.89 40.29
N GLU A 625 20.44 37.98 39.39
CA GLU A 625 20.81 38.34 38.01
C GLU A 625 19.63 38.98 37.27
N TYR A 626 18.42 38.42 37.40
CA TYR A 626 17.23 38.94 36.73
C TYR A 626 16.82 40.32 37.27
N LEU A 627 17.13 40.65 38.53
CA LEU A 627 16.93 41.98 39.08
C LEU A 627 17.86 43.02 38.46
N GLN A 628 19.06 42.61 38.04
CA GLN A 628 20.05 43.50 37.42
C GLN A 628 19.79 43.69 35.91
N SER A 629 19.00 42.80 35.29
CA SER A 629 18.66 42.88 33.87
C SER A 629 17.47 43.81 33.61
N THR A 630 17.62 44.70 32.64
CA THR A 630 16.54 45.55 32.16
C THR A 630 15.72 44.82 31.09
N GLY A 631 14.38 44.88 31.17
CA GLY A 631 13.49 44.38 30.11
C GLY A 631 13.02 42.91 30.22
N LEU A 632 13.27 42.21 31.34
CA LEU A 632 12.79 40.83 31.51
C LEU A 632 11.29 40.72 31.71
N GLN A 633 10.64 39.96 30.82
CA GLN A 633 9.19 39.74 30.84
C GLN A 633 8.77 38.42 31.49
N ASP A 634 9.66 37.42 31.59
CA ASP A 634 9.35 36.10 32.16
C ASP A 634 10.26 35.74 33.35
N TRP A 635 9.64 35.62 34.53
CA TRP A 635 10.29 35.30 35.79
C TRP A 635 10.09 33.83 36.20
N ALA A 636 9.70 32.96 35.27
CA ALA A 636 9.40 31.56 35.55
C ALA A 636 10.61 30.75 36.04
N ALA A 637 11.81 31.01 35.53
CA ALA A 637 13.02 30.27 35.89
C ALA A 637 13.29 30.23 37.41
N PRO A 638 13.48 31.37 38.12
CA PRO A 638 13.69 31.35 39.57
C PRO A 638 12.45 30.85 40.34
N ALA A 639 11.24 31.15 39.84
CA ALA A 639 9.98 30.70 40.44
C ALA A 639 9.84 29.17 40.47
N ILE A 640 10.24 28.49 39.39
CA ILE A 640 10.25 27.02 39.28
C ILE A 640 11.17 26.42 40.34
N GLN A 641 12.36 27.00 40.58
CA GLN A 641 13.28 26.51 41.59
C GLN A 641 12.72 26.60 43.02
N TYR A 642 12.05 27.69 43.37
CA TYR A 642 11.40 27.80 44.68
C TYR A 642 10.30 26.76 44.87
N CYS A 643 9.49 26.51 43.84
CA CYS A 643 8.47 25.46 43.86
C CYS A 643 9.08 24.07 44.02
N ARG A 644 10.17 23.75 43.31
CA ARG A 644 10.88 22.46 43.43
C ARG A 644 11.42 22.25 44.84
N ALA A 645 12.08 23.27 45.41
CA ALA A 645 12.61 23.21 46.76
C ALA A 645 11.52 22.94 47.79
N LEU A 646 10.38 23.63 47.67
CA LEU A 646 9.22 23.43 48.54
C LEU A 646 8.58 22.05 48.36
N GLU A 647 8.37 21.61 47.12
CA GLU A 647 7.78 20.30 46.80
C GLU A 647 8.60 19.14 47.37
N TRP A 648 9.92 19.24 47.25
CA TRP A 648 10.85 18.24 47.80
C TRP A 648 10.79 18.17 49.33
N GLU A 649 10.84 19.31 50.03
CA GLU A 649 10.80 19.32 51.49
C GLU A 649 9.43 18.94 52.05
N LEU A 650 8.35 19.31 51.35
CA LEU A 650 7.00 18.80 51.62
C LEU A 650 6.95 17.27 51.52
N LYS A 651 7.53 16.69 50.46
CA LYS A 651 7.57 15.24 50.27
C LYS A 651 8.42 14.56 51.34
N ARG A 652 9.58 15.11 51.66
CA ARG A 652 10.51 14.59 52.68
C ARG A 652 9.92 14.63 54.09
N ARG A 653 9.16 15.67 54.43
CA ARG A 653 8.60 15.86 55.78
C ARG A 653 7.23 15.24 55.99
N PHE A 654 6.50 14.93 54.91
CA PHE A 654 5.16 14.35 55.01
C PHE A 654 5.04 12.98 54.37
N PHE A 655 5.38 12.85 53.09
CA PHE A 655 5.11 11.63 52.32
C PHE A 655 6.07 10.49 52.66
N LEU A 656 7.38 10.77 52.76
CA LEU A 656 8.42 9.75 52.90
C LEU A 656 8.38 8.98 54.22
N HIS A 657 7.72 9.50 55.26
CA HIS A 657 7.51 8.77 56.52
C HIS A 657 6.64 7.53 56.35
N ALA A 658 5.64 7.58 55.47
CA ALA A 658 4.72 6.47 55.23
C ALA A 658 4.12 6.50 53.82
N PRO A 659 4.91 6.23 52.76
CA PRO A 659 4.45 6.36 51.36
C PRO A 659 3.20 5.52 51.05
N LYS A 660 3.11 4.32 51.63
CA LYS A 660 1.98 3.39 51.43
C LYS A 660 0.69 3.81 52.18
N ALA A 661 0.80 4.70 53.17
CA ALA A 661 -0.36 5.16 53.94
C ALA A 661 -1.13 6.27 53.21
N PHE A 662 -0.44 7.07 52.39
CA PHE A 662 -1.08 8.10 51.57
C PHE A 662 -1.85 7.47 50.41
N LYS A 663 -3.12 7.88 50.25
CA LYS A 663 -3.96 7.52 49.12
C LYS A 663 -3.76 8.56 48.01
N VAL A 664 -2.82 8.28 47.10
CA VAL A 664 -2.49 9.11 45.94
C VAL A 664 -2.81 8.37 44.64
N GLY A 665 -3.20 9.11 43.59
CA GLY A 665 -3.44 8.54 42.25
C GLY A 665 -2.14 8.16 41.52
N GLY A 666 -2.25 7.73 40.26
CA GLY A 666 -1.10 7.30 39.44
C GLY A 666 -0.02 8.37 39.24
N ALA A 667 -0.38 9.66 39.38
CA ALA A 667 0.55 10.80 39.31
C ALA A 667 1.59 10.85 40.44
N GLY A 668 1.36 10.12 41.54
CA GLY A 668 2.19 10.19 42.74
C GLY A 668 1.85 11.37 43.66
N TRP A 669 2.79 11.72 44.54
CA TRP A 669 2.61 12.75 45.58
C TRP A 669 3.27 14.07 45.18
N THR A 670 2.49 15.15 45.08
CA THR A 670 2.91 16.50 44.64
C THR A 670 2.42 17.58 45.60
N ILE A 671 2.75 18.86 45.35
CA ILE A 671 2.17 20.00 46.09
C ILE A 671 0.62 19.98 46.07
N GLY A 672 0.02 19.41 45.03
CA GLY A 672 -1.43 19.28 44.92
C GLY A 672 -2.06 18.36 45.97
N THR A 673 -1.33 17.35 46.44
CA THR A 673 -1.83 16.35 47.39
C THR A 673 -2.28 16.94 48.74
N PRO A 674 -1.46 17.72 49.46
CA PRO A 674 -1.89 18.34 50.72
C PRO A 674 -2.99 19.42 50.52
N VAL A 675 -3.00 20.12 49.39
CA VAL A 675 -4.08 21.09 49.06
C VAL A 675 -5.40 20.38 48.81
N HIS A 676 -5.37 19.26 48.08
CA HIS A 676 -6.55 18.42 47.84
C HIS A 676 -7.09 17.84 49.15
N ALA A 677 -6.20 17.33 50.02
CA ALA A 677 -6.55 16.84 51.36
C ALA A 677 -7.28 17.93 52.16
N LEU A 678 -6.77 19.17 52.17
CA LEU A 678 -7.41 20.29 52.85
C LEU A 678 -8.80 20.62 52.27
N ARG A 679 -8.92 20.74 50.94
CA ARG A 679 -10.16 21.17 50.25
C ARG A 679 -11.28 20.14 50.35
N HIS A 680 -10.95 18.85 50.24
CA HIS A 680 -11.94 17.77 50.14
C HIS A 680 -12.05 16.91 51.41
N ARG A 681 -11.43 17.28 52.53
CA ARG A 681 -11.50 16.53 53.81
C ARG A 681 -12.91 16.20 54.30
N LYS A 682 -13.90 17.02 53.93
CA LYS A 682 -15.31 16.82 54.30
C LYS A 682 -16.03 15.86 53.35
N THR A 683 -15.68 15.87 52.06
CA THR A 683 -16.44 15.22 50.98
C THR A 683 -15.79 13.95 50.42
N ASN A 684 -14.48 13.75 50.62
CA ASN A 684 -13.73 12.61 50.09
C ASN A 684 -12.98 11.87 51.22
N GLN A 685 -13.21 10.56 51.34
CA GLN A 685 -12.63 9.72 52.40
C GLN A 685 -11.09 9.60 52.30
N ASN A 686 -10.55 9.53 51.09
CA ASN A 686 -9.10 9.52 50.85
C ASN A 686 -8.48 10.86 51.25
N ALA A 687 -9.12 11.97 50.89
CA ALA A 687 -8.68 13.32 51.29
C ALA A 687 -8.70 13.50 52.82
N ARG A 688 -9.73 12.98 53.50
CA ARG A 688 -9.83 12.99 54.97
C ARG A 688 -8.69 12.19 55.62
N SER A 689 -8.42 11.00 55.10
CA SER A 689 -7.34 10.12 55.59
C SER A 689 -5.97 10.76 55.40
N ASN A 690 -5.70 11.33 54.21
CA ASN A 690 -4.46 12.06 53.94
C ASN A 690 -4.30 13.29 54.85
N MET A 691 -5.38 14.02 55.15
CA MET A 691 -5.35 15.15 56.07
C MET A 691 -5.01 14.73 57.52
N GLN A 692 -5.55 13.59 57.98
CA GLN A 692 -5.21 13.05 59.30
C GLN A 692 -3.73 12.65 59.39
N LEU A 693 -3.19 12.03 58.34
CA LEU A 693 -1.76 11.70 58.26
C LEU A 693 -0.88 12.96 58.35
N LEU A 694 -1.21 14.02 57.59
CA LEU A 694 -0.48 15.29 57.65
C LEU A 694 -0.49 15.89 59.06
N LEU A 695 -1.63 15.86 59.75
CA LEU A 695 -1.76 16.39 61.11
C LEU A 695 -0.99 15.55 62.14
N SER A 696 -0.90 14.23 61.95
CA SER A 696 -0.18 13.33 62.86
C SER A 696 1.33 13.54 62.87
N LEU A 697 1.88 14.14 61.81
CA LEU A 697 3.31 14.41 61.66
C LEU A 697 3.73 15.77 62.24
N ILE A 698 2.79 16.53 62.81
CA ILE A 698 3.00 17.85 63.39
C ILE A 698 2.50 17.86 64.84
N ALA A 699 3.22 18.55 65.72
CA ALA A 699 2.83 18.69 67.12
C ALA A 699 1.42 19.28 67.27
N PRO A 700 0.58 18.82 68.22
CA PRO A 700 -0.81 19.24 68.37
C PRO A 700 -1.03 20.77 68.40
N GLU A 701 -0.15 21.49 69.09
CA GLU A 701 -0.14 22.95 69.21
C GLU A 701 0.10 23.67 67.87
N GLU A 702 0.80 23.03 66.92
CA GLU A 702 1.15 23.58 65.60
C GLU A 702 0.17 23.17 64.49
N GLN A 703 -0.78 22.27 64.76
CA GLN A 703 -1.74 21.79 63.75
C GLN A 703 -2.61 22.92 63.16
N ARG A 704 -2.99 23.92 63.97
CA ARG A 704 -3.70 25.10 63.46
C ARG A 704 -2.82 25.93 62.51
N ASN A 705 -1.51 25.96 62.75
CA ASN A 705 -0.55 26.64 61.88
C ASN A 705 -0.34 25.89 60.59
N LEU A 706 -0.29 24.55 60.64
CA LEU A 706 -0.26 23.71 59.43
C LEU A 706 -1.42 24.05 58.50
N ILE A 707 -2.65 24.10 59.02
CA ILE A 707 -3.84 24.44 58.23
C ILE A 707 -3.69 25.84 57.58
N ARG A 708 -3.15 26.82 58.30
CA ARG A 708 -2.86 28.16 57.76
C ARG A 708 -1.82 28.11 56.64
N GLN A 709 -0.77 27.30 56.77
CA GLN A 709 0.22 27.12 55.70
C GLN A 709 -0.36 26.39 54.49
N LEU A 710 -1.22 25.39 54.69
CA LEU A 710 -1.90 24.67 53.60
C LEU A 710 -2.84 25.58 52.81
N HIS A 711 -3.50 26.55 53.45
CA HIS A 711 -4.27 27.58 52.74
C HIS A 711 -3.38 28.47 51.86
N ARG A 712 -2.18 28.85 52.32
CA ARG A 712 -1.20 29.60 51.51
C ARG A 712 -0.64 28.74 50.38
N LEU A 713 -0.53 27.43 50.59
CA LEU A 713 -0.06 26.47 49.59
C LEU A 713 -1.02 26.37 48.39
N THR A 714 -2.31 26.70 48.55
CA THR A 714 -3.26 26.78 47.44
C THR A 714 -2.81 27.80 46.39
N THR A 715 -2.39 29.00 46.82
CA THR A 715 -1.87 30.03 45.91
C THR A 715 -0.59 29.57 45.21
N VAL A 716 0.32 28.91 45.95
CA VAL A 716 1.54 28.32 45.37
C VAL A 716 1.21 27.25 44.32
N ARG A 717 0.21 26.40 44.58
CA ARG A 717 -0.26 25.38 43.63
C ARG A 717 -0.82 26.00 42.36
N GLU A 718 -1.65 27.03 42.47
CA GLU A 718 -2.23 27.72 41.32
C GLU A 718 -1.14 28.35 40.44
N THR A 719 -0.18 29.05 41.05
CA THR A 719 0.96 29.61 40.32
C THR A 719 1.85 28.52 39.73
N ARG A 720 2.14 27.43 40.46
CA ARG A 720 2.92 26.26 39.95
C ARG A 720 2.29 25.67 38.69
N ASN A 721 0.97 25.46 38.70
CA ASN A 721 0.27 24.93 37.53
C ASN A 721 0.36 25.92 36.35
N GLY A 722 0.22 27.22 36.61
CA GLY A 722 0.45 28.27 35.61
C GLY A 722 1.86 28.27 35.00
N LEU A 723 2.89 27.97 35.81
CA LEU A 723 4.30 27.91 35.35
C LEU A 723 4.57 26.76 34.37
N ALA A 724 3.79 25.68 34.40
CA ALA A 724 3.93 24.57 33.46
C ALA A 724 3.38 24.90 32.06
N HIS A 725 2.56 25.94 31.92
CA HIS A 725 2.04 26.44 30.64
C HIS A 725 3.00 27.47 30.02
N SER A 726 2.81 27.87 28.75
CA SER A 726 3.72 28.80 28.05
C SER A 726 3.60 30.27 28.44
N ARG A 727 2.62 30.62 29.28
CA ARG A 727 2.35 32.01 29.68
C ARG A 727 3.54 32.59 30.49
N PRO A 728 4.12 33.74 30.12
CA PRO A 728 5.20 34.36 30.90
C PRO A 728 4.73 34.69 32.33
N LEU A 729 5.59 34.45 33.32
CA LEU A 729 5.32 34.82 34.71
C LEU A 729 5.77 36.25 34.96
N SER A 730 4.86 37.10 35.43
CA SER A 730 5.19 38.49 35.74
C SER A 730 6.08 38.61 37.00
N LYS A 731 6.82 39.71 37.09
CA LYS A 731 7.68 40.01 38.27
C LYS A 731 6.88 40.05 39.58
N SER A 732 5.67 40.60 39.58
CA SER A 732 4.82 40.70 40.78
C SER A 732 4.35 39.33 41.27
N GLU A 733 3.97 38.44 40.35
CA GLU A 733 3.61 37.04 40.66
C GLU A 733 4.81 36.29 41.21
N ALA A 734 6.00 36.48 40.62
CA ALA A 734 7.25 35.88 41.09
C ALA A 734 7.66 36.35 42.49
N ILE A 735 7.53 37.65 42.78
CA ILE A 735 7.77 38.23 44.12
C ILE A 735 6.82 37.60 45.15
N THR A 736 5.54 37.50 44.79
CA THR A 736 4.51 36.93 45.67
C THR A 736 4.81 35.46 45.98
N LEU A 737 5.16 34.68 44.96
CA LEU A 737 5.53 33.27 45.11
C LEU A 737 6.78 33.10 45.99
N ARG A 738 7.84 33.87 45.72
CA ARG A 738 9.08 33.87 46.51
C ARG A 738 8.80 34.23 47.97
N ALA A 739 8.00 35.26 48.23
CA ALA A 739 7.63 35.68 49.59
C ALA A 739 6.74 34.66 50.31
N LEU A 740 5.88 33.92 49.61
CA LEU A 740 5.10 32.84 50.20
C LEU A 740 5.99 31.66 50.62
N ILE A 741 6.97 31.30 49.79
CA ILE A 741 7.83 30.13 50.00
C ILE A 741 8.93 30.43 51.03
N LEU A 742 9.72 31.48 50.82
CA LEU A 742 10.87 31.84 51.66
C LEU A 742 10.51 32.77 52.83
N GLY A 743 9.50 33.61 52.64
CA GLY A 743 9.08 34.61 53.62
C GLY A 743 9.45 36.03 53.23
N SER A 744 9.00 36.97 54.03
CA SER A 744 9.36 38.38 53.99
C SER A 744 9.82 38.83 55.39
N ARG A 745 10.30 40.07 55.52
CA ARG A 745 10.69 40.64 56.82
C ARG A 745 9.57 40.58 57.87
N GLU A 746 8.31 40.61 57.44
CA GLU A 746 7.13 40.67 58.30
C GLU A 746 6.44 39.31 58.49
N ARG A 747 6.75 38.32 57.64
CA ARG A 747 6.02 37.06 57.62
C ARG A 747 6.90 35.88 57.25
N LEU A 748 6.89 34.87 58.11
CA LEU A 748 7.63 33.63 57.91
C LEU A 748 7.11 32.84 56.68
N GLY A 749 8.03 32.35 55.86
CA GLY A 749 7.75 31.56 54.66
C GLY A 749 7.24 30.15 54.97
N ILE A 750 6.54 29.51 54.02
CA ILE A 750 6.07 28.13 54.18
C ILE A 750 7.26 27.19 54.42
N LEU A 751 8.35 27.35 53.68
CA LEU A 751 9.51 26.46 53.76
C LEU A 751 10.25 26.59 55.09
N CYS A 752 10.41 27.83 55.59
CA CYS A 752 10.99 28.08 56.90
C CYS A 752 10.12 27.50 58.03
N TRP A 753 8.78 27.60 57.93
CA TRP A 753 7.88 26.98 58.91
C TRP A 753 7.99 25.45 58.89
N LEU A 754 8.04 24.85 57.70
CA LEU A 754 8.24 23.40 57.55
C LEU A 754 9.56 22.93 58.15
N ALA A 755 10.64 23.71 57.97
CA ALA A 755 11.95 23.42 58.54
C ALA A 755 11.91 23.41 60.08
N ALA A 756 11.22 24.38 60.69
CA ALA A 756 11.11 24.50 62.14
C ALA A 756 10.20 23.43 62.78
N HIS A 757 9.11 23.04 62.13
CA HIS A 757 8.02 22.29 62.76
C HIS A 757 7.76 20.89 62.19
N GLY A 758 8.22 20.59 60.97
CA GLY A 758 8.11 19.25 60.37
C GLY A 758 9.38 18.44 60.60
N GLN A 759 9.25 17.18 61.02
CA GLN A 759 10.40 16.30 61.15
C GLN A 759 10.71 15.66 59.78
N PRO A 760 11.95 15.73 59.27
CA PRO A 760 12.28 15.07 58.00
C PRO A 760 12.27 13.55 58.17
N ALA A 761 11.82 12.82 57.14
CA ALA A 761 12.03 11.38 57.07
C ALA A 761 13.54 11.06 56.97
N PRO A 762 13.98 9.92 57.52
CA PRO A 762 15.38 9.49 57.50
C PRO A 762 15.92 9.27 56.08
#